data_AF-A0A6C0L1X1-F1
#
_entry.id   AF-A0A6C0L1X1-F1
#
_cell.length_a   1.000
_cell.length_b   1.000
_cell.length_c   1.000
_cell.angle_alpha   90.00
_cell.angle_beta   90.00
_cell.angle_gamma   90.00
#
_symmetry.space_group_name_H-M   'P 1'
#
loop_
_entity.id
_entity.type
_entity.pdbx_description
1 polymer ?
#
loop_
_entity_poly.entity_id
_entity_poly.type
_entity_poly.pdbx_seq_one_letter_code
_entity_poly.pdbx_strand_id
1 'polypeptide(L)'
;MIYHRLDLFLKNYPKKEQHTHTIYGGGDISCGGSYTIPEERIDEFYDLISKAIFKKQNNISIVEKVQPICRLVIDLDFKYKDKVEGRQYNEDVLKLIIKDIFYHIDKLYDLSENQRVCWVMEKDSILDAPQKNYKVKDGIHFLFPYIIAEKKTYQKLRDEIIQEDYSKFFIDNGFTPPSNKIEEVIDNNIYKGGNWFIYGSGKPNEIRYQLTKIFKLSDDNLLNLPTDVYVSNPSEIVKMNSVTHNEISVGYKDHLKSKMSSTSLKSSISIESISSEDINLQVLNNVKKHDIEVSKELATKCLSEERASDYQSWMEVGYCLHSISPTLLPSWIAFSKKWPMYNNSKECEKQWEWFDKNNNKSLTIGSLHYWAKLDNLEKYNEIKVDSLSDAVLSSVKTSGSHADVANVIYHYFKDCFVCANIKENAWYFFNELNGGRWEMTEVGHELRSKLSNEIVDVYNHYGLIYKTKSNEEDNEELKEMYDKRHTSALKVQIQLKDSSYKDKIMKECKEFFYDKKFSEKLNDQKNLIGFENGVYDLNKSVFRGGLPSDYVSLSTGLSLPVVKSDLPIDIQSIIEISKELANYDELNEGLNDFLEKVFPVKDVLEYTLRFLSSCLSGEIREEKFYFWTGSGGNGKSKLVELLDFTLGDYSKSMDVGFLTTKRGSSSAASPELENIKNARFVSMSEPEKTDTIYIGKLKQMTGGDKMTSRGLFKETTQFKPQFKIVLMCNDLPQLGGNDGGIWRRIEVVKFISKFTNNEKSIDPARNQYYADEQLSMKLEQWKLLFMIKLLEKYEEYDKTGTLPPKEVKEETKGYQNSNDLISNWVDDCLTECDGFTKFNELYDSWEDYCDDEGISSRQRPDKKEVKAQLLKLQEKTEYGLSIGKLKSDNCPNGTSRSPMFNFKINDED
;
A
#
# COMPACT_ATOMS: atom_id res chain seq x y z
N MET A 1 8.11 14.55 -46.20
CA MET A 1 8.88 14.98 -45.01
C MET A 1 8.03 15.11 -43.74
N ILE A 2 6.97 15.93 -43.71
CA ILE A 2 6.15 16.15 -42.48
C ILE A 2 5.45 14.87 -41.98
N TYR A 3 4.79 14.10 -42.86
CA TYR A 3 4.16 12.81 -42.48
C TYR A 3 5.15 11.79 -41.94
N HIS A 4 6.34 11.74 -42.52
CA HIS A 4 7.40 10.85 -42.03
C HIS A 4 7.89 11.28 -40.65
N ARG A 5 7.97 12.59 -40.37
CA ARG A 5 8.29 13.11 -39.03
C ARG A 5 7.18 12.80 -38.02
N LEU A 6 5.92 12.96 -38.42
CA LEU A 6 4.77 12.59 -37.58
C LEU A 6 4.74 11.08 -37.30
N ASP A 7 4.98 10.23 -38.30
CA ASP A 7 5.03 8.77 -38.15
C ASP A 7 6.18 8.33 -37.22
N LEU A 8 7.38 8.93 -37.37
CA LEU A 8 8.51 8.70 -36.45
C LEU A 8 8.21 9.17 -35.04
N PHE A 9 7.58 10.34 -34.88
CA PHE A 9 7.17 10.86 -33.58
C PHE A 9 6.20 9.90 -32.89
N LEU A 10 5.15 9.48 -33.59
CA LEU A 10 4.11 8.59 -33.07
C LEU A 10 4.64 7.19 -32.70
N LYS A 11 5.64 6.68 -33.42
CA LYS A 11 6.30 5.40 -33.10
C LYS A 11 7.00 5.38 -31.74
N ASN A 12 7.44 6.54 -31.25
CA ASN A 12 8.05 6.65 -29.92
C ASN A 12 7.01 6.65 -28.78
N TYR A 13 5.72 6.83 -29.10
CA TYR A 13 4.65 7.02 -28.12
C TYR A 13 3.44 6.10 -28.37
N PRO A 14 3.63 4.76 -28.47
CA PRO A 14 2.53 3.83 -28.65
C PRO A 14 1.57 3.85 -27.45
N LYS A 15 0.34 3.37 -27.65
CA LYS A 15 -0.66 3.22 -26.60
C LYS A 15 -0.10 2.45 -25.37
N LYS A 16 -0.26 3.04 -24.19
CA LYS A 16 -0.10 2.39 -22.87
C LYS A 16 -1.46 1.91 -22.32
N GLU A 17 -1.57 1.63 -21.01
CA GLU A 17 -2.83 1.21 -20.37
C GLU A 17 -4.01 2.16 -20.68
N GLN A 18 -3.75 3.47 -20.77
CA GLN A 18 -4.68 4.48 -21.27
C GLN A 18 -4.03 5.28 -22.42
N HIS A 19 -4.83 5.65 -23.43
CA HIS A 19 -4.39 6.46 -24.58
C HIS A 19 -5.07 7.83 -24.55
N THR A 20 -4.38 8.84 -25.08
CA THR A 20 -4.85 10.23 -25.13
C THR A 20 -5.38 10.60 -26.51
N HIS A 21 -4.82 10.01 -27.57
CA HIS A 21 -5.16 10.35 -28.96
C HIS A 21 -5.45 9.08 -29.77
N THR A 22 -6.40 9.18 -30.70
CA THR A 22 -6.64 8.15 -31.71
C THR A 22 -6.64 8.78 -33.09
N ILE A 23 -5.81 8.23 -33.99
CA ILE A 23 -5.76 8.59 -35.39
C ILE A 23 -6.41 7.45 -36.18
N TYR A 24 -7.54 7.74 -36.83
CA TYR A 24 -8.20 6.81 -37.73
C TYR A 24 -7.41 6.75 -39.03
N GLY A 25 -6.76 5.61 -39.28
CA GLY A 25 -6.01 5.37 -40.52
C GLY A 25 -6.95 5.23 -41.72
N GLY A 26 -6.70 5.99 -42.79
CA GLY A 26 -7.38 5.87 -44.08
C GLY A 26 -6.51 6.44 -45.20
N GLY A 27 -6.29 5.66 -46.27
CA GLY A 27 -5.42 6.03 -47.41
C GLY A 27 -3.91 5.77 -47.18
N ASP A 28 -3.04 6.47 -47.92
CA ASP A 28 -1.54 6.36 -47.90
C ASP A 28 -0.86 6.73 -46.55
N ILE A 29 -1.57 6.70 -45.43
CA ILE A 29 -1.11 7.18 -44.13
C ILE A 29 -0.89 5.97 -43.21
N SER A 30 0.38 5.62 -42.96
CA SER A 30 0.80 4.45 -42.16
C SER A 30 0.61 4.60 -40.65
N CYS A 31 0.24 5.78 -40.15
CA CYS A 31 0.25 6.13 -38.73
C CYS A 31 -1.13 6.03 -38.05
N GLY A 32 -1.96 5.07 -38.48
CA GLY A 32 -3.24 4.78 -37.82
C GLY A 32 -3.01 4.03 -36.50
N GLY A 33 -3.64 4.49 -35.42
CA GLY A 33 -3.47 3.87 -34.11
C GLY A 33 -3.91 4.75 -32.95
N SER A 34 -3.79 4.20 -31.75
CA SER A 34 -3.95 4.92 -30.49
C SER A 34 -2.59 5.24 -29.90
N TYR A 35 -2.44 6.43 -29.34
CA TYR A 35 -1.16 6.96 -28.88
C TYR A 35 -1.29 7.63 -27.51
N THR A 36 -0.20 7.59 -26.74
CA THR A 36 -0.11 8.21 -25.41
C THR A 36 1.01 9.25 -25.45
N ILE A 37 0.67 10.48 -25.86
CA ILE A 37 1.62 11.59 -26.02
C ILE A 37 1.94 12.22 -24.66
N PRO A 38 3.22 12.31 -24.24
CA PRO A 38 3.61 12.99 -23.01
C PRO A 38 3.38 14.50 -23.06
N GLU A 39 3.14 15.11 -21.92
CA GLU A 39 2.86 16.55 -21.78
C GLU A 39 4.01 17.41 -22.31
N GLU A 40 5.26 17.04 -22.00
CA GLU A 40 6.46 17.76 -22.44
C GLU A 40 6.69 17.70 -23.96
N ARG A 41 5.93 16.87 -24.70
CA ARG A 41 6.00 16.72 -26.16
C ARG A 41 4.69 17.06 -26.87
N ILE A 42 3.65 17.51 -26.14
CA ILE A 42 2.32 17.74 -26.70
C ILE A 42 2.31 18.91 -27.70
N ASP A 43 3.11 19.96 -27.45
CA ASP A 43 3.23 21.10 -28.36
C ASP A 43 3.87 20.73 -29.69
N GLU A 44 4.93 19.92 -29.65
CA GLU A 44 5.59 19.40 -30.85
C GLU A 44 4.62 18.52 -31.65
N PHE A 45 3.84 17.69 -30.94
CA PHE A 45 2.80 16.89 -31.55
C PHE A 45 1.75 17.75 -32.26
N TYR A 46 1.26 18.81 -31.61
CA TYR A 46 0.28 19.72 -32.19
C TYR A 46 0.81 20.50 -33.40
N ASP A 47 2.07 20.91 -33.38
CA ASP A 47 2.70 21.53 -34.53
C ASP A 47 2.85 20.57 -35.71
N LEU A 48 3.20 19.29 -35.45
CA LEU A 48 3.30 18.26 -36.48
C LEU A 48 1.92 17.89 -37.04
N ILE A 49 0.91 17.71 -36.18
CA ILE A 49 -0.44 17.32 -36.61
C ILE A 49 -1.13 18.46 -37.36
N SER A 50 -0.98 19.71 -36.91
CA SER A 50 -1.52 20.90 -37.60
C SER A 50 -0.95 20.98 -39.02
N LYS A 51 0.39 20.92 -39.15
CA LYS A 51 1.04 20.89 -40.47
C LYS A 51 0.62 19.71 -41.33
N ALA A 52 0.30 18.56 -40.73
CA ALA A 52 -0.15 17.38 -41.46
C ALA A 52 -1.61 17.49 -41.91
N ILE A 53 -2.49 18.07 -41.09
CA ILE A 53 -3.92 18.30 -41.39
C ILE A 53 -4.08 19.31 -42.53
N PHE A 54 -3.35 20.44 -42.47
CA PHE A 54 -3.52 21.54 -43.42
C PHE A 54 -2.68 21.40 -44.71
N LYS A 55 -1.84 20.36 -44.84
CA LYS A 55 -0.96 20.15 -46.02
C LYS A 55 -1.46 19.10 -47.02
N LYS A 56 -2.00 17.94 -46.62
CA LYS A 56 -2.82 17.11 -47.53
C LYS A 56 -4.26 17.47 -47.24
N GLN A 57 -4.92 18.07 -48.23
CA GLN A 57 -6.36 18.33 -48.30
C GLN A 57 -7.20 17.26 -47.56
N ASN A 58 -7.37 17.43 -46.25
CA ASN A 58 -8.40 16.84 -45.44
C ASN A 58 -8.45 15.31 -45.20
N ASN A 59 -7.32 14.58 -45.26
CA ASN A 59 -7.34 13.11 -45.09
C ASN A 59 -6.91 12.57 -43.71
N ILE A 60 -6.53 13.43 -42.75
CA ILE A 60 -6.26 12.97 -41.37
C ILE A 60 -7.52 13.15 -40.54
N SER A 61 -7.96 12.05 -39.91
CA SER A 61 -9.02 12.03 -38.93
C SER A 61 -8.43 11.63 -37.58
N ILE A 62 -8.25 12.63 -36.72
CA ILE A 62 -7.73 12.50 -35.37
C ILE A 62 -8.77 12.98 -34.35
N VAL A 63 -8.86 12.25 -33.25
CA VAL A 63 -9.63 12.62 -32.07
C VAL A 63 -8.78 12.54 -30.80
N GLU A 64 -9.08 13.43 -29.88
CA GLU A 64 -8.56 13.44 -28.51
C GLU A 64 -9.59 12.84 -27.57
N LYS A 65 -9.13 12.04 -26.61
CA LYS A 65 -9.97 11.55 -25.54
C LYS A 65 -10.11 12.64 -24.48
N VAL A 66 -11.35 12.98 -24.10
CA VAL A 66 -11.62 13.98 -23.06
C VAL A 66 -11.07 13.49 -21.72
N GLN A 67 -10.08 14.22 -21.19
CA GLN A 67 -9.38 13.89 -19.95
C GLN A 67 -10.18 14.30 -18.69
N PRO A 68 -9.83 13.82 -17.49
CA PRO A 68 -10.50 14.22 -16.24
C PRO A 68 -10.47 15.74 -16.01
N ILE A 69 -9.35 16.39 -16.31
CA ILE A 69 -9.20 17.84 -16.42
C ILE A 69 -9.16 18.14 -17.91
N CYS A 70 -10.03 19.03 -18.39
CA CYS A 70 -10.13 19.32 -19.81
C CYS A 70 -10.61 20.75 -20.01
N ARG A 71 -10.43 21.25 -21.23
CA ARG A 71 -10.96 22.55 -21.65
C ARG A 71 -12.45 22.45 -21.91
N LEU A 72 -13.20 23.49 -21.55
CA LEU A 72 -14.64 23.56 -21.82
C LEU A 72 -14.92 23.72 -23.32
N VAL A 73 -15.61 22.73 -23.86
CA VAL A 73 -16.19 22.70 -25.21
C VAL A 73 -17.67 22.36 -25.16
N ILE A 74 -18.45 22.91 -26.09
CA ILE A 74 -19.89 22.63 -26.20
C ILE A 74 -20.20 22.38 -27.66
N ASP A 75 -20.79 21.21 -27.96
CA ASP A 75 -21.30 20.87 -29.30
C ASP A 75 -22.82 21.09 -29.31
N LEU A 76 -23.29 21.92 -30.24
CA LEU A 76 -24.68 22.26 -30.46
C LEU A 76 -25.14 21.58 -31.75
N ASP A 77 -26.04 20.59 -31.65
CA ASP A 77 -26.58 19.84 -32.80
C ASP A 77 -28.06 20.20 -33.03
N PHE A 78 -28.30 21.24 -33.82
CA PHE A 78 -29.67 21.69 -34.16
C PHE A 78 -30.27 20.79 -35.24
N LYS A 79 -31.49 20.26 -35.03
CA LYS A 79 -32.19 19.38 -35.97
C LYS A 79 -33.58 19.91 -36.30
N TYR A 80 -33.97 19.80 -37.56
CA TYR A 80 -35.25 20.30 -38.05
C TYR A 80 -36.07 19.16 -38.67
N LYS A 81 -37.35 19.06 -38.28
CA LYS A 81 -38.30 18.09 -38.85
C LYS A 81 -38.65 18.42 -40.29
N ASP A 82 -38.72 19.71 -40.60
CA ASP A 82 -38.99 20.23 -41.93
C ASP A 82 -37.70 20.65 -42.63
N LYS A 83 -37.76 20.76 -43.97
CA LYS A 83 -36.64 21.33 -44.74
C LYS A 83 -36.61 22.82 -44.46
N VAL A 84 -35.47 23.30 -43.97
CA VAL A 84 -35.19 24.73 -43.78
C VAL A 84 -34.18 25.18 -44.83
N GLU A 85 -34.36 26.39 -45.36
CA GLU A 85 -33.42 27.00 -46.30
C GLU A 85 -32.38 27.80 -45.51
N GLY A 86 -31.12 27.37 -45.59
CA GLY A 86 -30.02 28.02 -44.89
C GLY A 86 -30.07 27.87 -43.37
N ARG A 87 -29.08 28.49 -42.73
CA ARG A 87 -28.86 28.45 -41.29
C ARG A 87 -29.92 29.27 -40.56
N GLN A 88 -30.52 28.69 -39.52
CA GLN A 88 -31.64 29.28 -38.79
C GLN A 88 -31.18 30.08 -37.57
N TYR A 89 -30.02 30.71 -37.63
CA TYR A 89 -29.56 31.62 -36.59
C TYR A 89 -28.60 32.64 -37.20
N ASN A 90 -28.46 33.79 -36.56
CA ASN A 90 -27.51 34.83 -36.92
C ASN A 90 -26.58 35.14 -35.73
N GLU A 91 -25.77 36.18 -35.87
CA GLU A 91 -24.87 36.63 -34.79
C GLU A 91 -25.62 37.04 -33.51
N ASP A 92 -26.82 37.63 -33.63
CA ASP A 92 -27.60 38.05 -32.46
C ASP A 92 -28.09 36.85 -31.65
N VAL A 93 -28.60 35.81 -32.32
CA VAL A 93 -28.97 34.54 -31.67
C VAL A 93 -27.74 33.91 -31.00
N LEU A 94 -26.57 33.90 -31.66
CA LEU A 94 -25.34 33.36 -31.05
C LEU A 94 -24.94 34.15 -29.80
N LYS A 95 -25.03 35.48 -29.83
CA LYS A 95 -24.72 36.33 -28.68
C LYS A 95 -25.64 36.04 -27.50
N LEU A 96 -26.94 35.84 -27.75
CA LEU A 96 -27.90 35.49 -26.70
C LEU A 96 -27.53 34.15 -26.04
N ILE A 97 -27.24 33.12 -26.84
CA ILE A 97 -26.83 31.81 -26.33
C ILE A 97 -25.50 31.90 -25.56
N ILE A 98 -24.50 32.62 -26.09
CA ILE A 98 -23.19 32.76 -25.44
C ILE A 98 -23.30 33.54 -24.11
N LYS A 99 -24.11 34.60 -24.06
CA LYS A 99 -24.37 35.34 -22.81
C LYS A 99 -25.01 34.45 -21.75
N ASP A 100 -25.99 33.66 -22.15
CA ASP A 100 -26.65 32.71 -21.26
C ASP A 100 -25.67 31.65 -20.72
N ILE A 101 -24.86 31.06 -21.59
CA ILE A 101 -23.82 30.11 -21.18
C ILE A 101 -22.84 30.75 -20.20
N PHE A 102 -22.37 31.99 -20.46
CA PHE A 102 -21.48 32.69 -19.52
C PHE A 102 -22.16 32.99 -18.18
N TYR A 103 -23.45 33.33 -18.17
CA TYR A 103 -24.21 33.51 -16.95
C TYR A 103 -24.23 32.23 -16.09
N HIS A 104 -24.38 31.05 -16.71
CA HIS A 104 -24.30 29.78 -15.99
C HIS A 104 -22.86 29.39 -15.61
N ILE A 105 -21.87 29.70 -16.44
CA ILE A 105 -20.46 29.53 -16.10
C ILE A 105 -20.10 30.36 -14.85
N ASP A 106 -20.59 31.59 -14.72
CA ASP A 106 -20.32 32.47 -13.57
C ASP A 106 -20.93 32.01 -12.26
N LYS A 107 -22.01 31.22 -12.33
CA LYS A 107 -22.52 30.51 -11.16
C LYS A 107 -21.52 29.47 -10.71
N LEU A 108 -20.79 28.84 -11.62
CA LEU A 108 -19.94 27.69 -11.28
C LEU A 108 -18.49 28.09 -10.98
N TYR A 109 -17.95 29.09 -11.68
CA TYR A 109 -16.53 29.43 -11.64
C TYR A 109 -16.27 30.90 -11.32
N ASP A 110 -15.14 31.18 -10.70
CA ASP A 110 -14.58 32.51 -10.54
C ASP A 110 -13.70 32.83 -11.76
N LEU A 111 -14.23 33.61 -12.70
CA LEU A 111 -13.53 34.00 -13.93
C LEU A 111 -13.00 35.42 -13.90
N SER A 112 -11.73 35.59 -14.28
CA SER A 112 -11.18 36.90 -14.65
C SER A 112 -11.68 37.37 -16.02
N GLU A 113 -11.62 38.67 -16.30
CA GLU A 113 -12.05 39.23 -17.60
C GLU A 113 -11.35 38.60 -18.81
N ASN A 114 -10.08 38.22 -18.66
CA ASN A 114 -9.30 37.64 -19.76
C ASN A 114 -9.74 36.20 -20.09
N GLN A 115 -10.46 35.54 -19.18
CA GLN A 115 -10.95 34.17 -19.39
C GLN A 115 -12.30 34.12 -20.10
N ARG A 116 -13.00 35.26 -20.22
CA ARG A 116 -14.36 35.37 -20.77
C ARG A 116 -14.35 35.45 -22.29
N VAL A 117 -13.86 34.40 -22.93
CA VAL A 117 -13.73 34.32 -24.39
C VAL A 117 -14.38 33.02 -24.90
N CYS A 118 -15.18 33.14 -25.96
CA CYS A 118 -15.82 32.02 -26.65
C CYS A 118 -15.45 32.06 -28.14
N TRP A 119 -14.94 30.94 -28.65
CA TRP A 119 -14.62 30.73 -30.06
C TRP A 119 -15.74 29.93 -30.69
N VAL A 120 -16.31 30.45 -31.77
CA VAL A 120 -17.41 29.85 -32.49
C VAL A 120 -16.86 29.16 -33.73
N MET A 121 -17.10 27.86 -33.83
CA MET A 121 -16.73 27.08 -34.99
C MET A 121 -17.97 26.52 -35.67
N GLU A 122 -18.10 26.78 -36.97
CA GLU A 122 -19.27 26.47 -37.76
C GLU A 122 -18.88 25.64 -38.99
N LYS A 123 -19.79 24.82 -39.50
CA LYS A 123 -19.65 24.23 -40.83
C LYS A 123 -20.09 25.23 -41.90
N ASP A 124 -19.54 25.09 -43.11
CA ASP A 124 -19.85 25.98 -44.25
C ASP A 124 -21.30 25.87 -44.73
N SER A 125 -21.99 24.76 -44.44
CA SER A 125 -23.40 24.58 -44.80
C SER A 125 -24.12 23.67 -43.80
N ILE A 126 -25.46 23.78 -43.78
CA ILE A 126 -26.36 22.80 -43.16
C ILE A 126 -26.21 21.43 -43.85
N LEU A 127 -26.53 20.36 -43.14
CA LEU A 127 -26.39 18.98 -43.61
C LEU A 127 -27.74 18.25 -43.58
N ASP A 128 -27.91 17.25 -44.45
CA ASP A 128 -29.05 16.33 -44.35
C ASP A 128 -28.94 15.48 -43.07
N ALA A 129 -30.08 15.24 -42.42
CA ALA A 129 -30.16 14.39 -41.23
C ALA A 129 -30.60 12.96 -41.63
N PRO A 130 -29.73 11.93 -41.50
CA PRO A 130 -30.04 10.57 -41.97
C PRO A 130 -30.94 9.74 -41.01
N GLN A 131 -31.45 10.33 -39.92
CA GLN A 131 -32.24 9.62 -38.90
C GLN A 131 -33.75 9.71 -39.19
N LYS A 132 -34.53 8.69 -38.79
CA LYS A 132 -35.95 8.47 -39.16
C LYS A 132 -36.95 9.63 -38.89
N ASN A 133 -36.55 10.71 -38.20
CA ASN A 133 -37.46 11.75 -37.71
C ASN A 133 -37.05 13.21 -38.04
N TYR A 134 -35.88 13.45 -38.66
CA TYR A 134 -35.40 14.81 -38.97
C TYR A 134 -34.90 14.89 -40.41
N LYS A 135 -35.04 16.04 -41.06
CA LYS A 135 -34.62 16.24 -42.46
C LYS A 135 -33.30 16.99 -42.58
N VAL A 136 -33.07 17.96 -41.71
CA VAL A 136 -31.88 18.83 -41.75
C VAL A 136 -31.23 18.89 -40.36
N LYS A 137 -29.90 18.98 -40.32
CA LYS A 137 -29.11 19.28 -39.12
C LYS A 137 -28.10 20.40 -39.36
N ASP A 138 -27.82 21.20 -38.34
CA ASP A 138 -26.79 22.22 -38.34
C ASP A 138 -26.01 22.18 -37.02
N GLY A 139 -24.70 22.05 -37.11
CA GLY A 139 -23.84 21.83 -35.95
C GLY A 139 -22.95 23.04 -35.69
N ILE A 140 -22.77 23.41 -34.42
CA ILE A 140 -21.84 24.46 -33.97
C ILE A 140 -21.00 23.93 -32.82
N HIS A 141 -19.70 24.22 -32.84
CA HIS A 141 -18.86 24.05 -31.65
C HIS A 141 -18.57 25.41 -31.01
N PHE A 142 -18.83 25.50 -29.71
CA PHE A 142 -18.30 26.56 -28.87
C PHE A 142 -17.10 26.05 -28.09
N LEU A 143 -16.03 26.83 -28.11
CA LEU A 143 -14.78 26.54 -27.43
C LEU A 143 -14.45 27.70 -26.48
N PHE A 144 -14.17 27.38 -25.22
CA PHE A 144 -13.80 28.37 -24.22
C PHE A 144 -12.31 28.22 -23.87
N PRO A 145 -11.40 28.88 -24.62
CA PRO A 145 -9.96 28.57 -24.62
C PRO A 145 -9.27 28.68 -23.26
N TYR A 146 -9.80 29.49 -22.35
CA TYR A 146 -9.18 29.80 -21.06
C TYR A 146 -9.89 29.19 -19.85
N ILE A 147 -10.90 28.36 -20.08
CA ILE A 147 -11.67 27.66 -19.05
C ILE A 147 -11.29 26.19 -19.07
N ILE A 148 -10.45 25.78 -18.12
CA ILE A 148 -9.97 24.41 -17.93
C ILE A 148 -10.32 23.99 -16.50
N ALA A 149 -11.12 22.93 -16.38
CA ALA A 149 -11.67 22.45 -15.11
C ALA A 149 -11.92 20.94 -15.17
N GLU A 150 -12.39 20.37 -14.06
CA GLU A 150 -12.79 18.97 -14.02
C GLU A 150 -14.02 18.69 -14.89
N LYS A 151 -13.97 17.68 -15.76
CA LYS A 151 -15.07 17.35 -16.70
C LYS A 151 -16.44 17.16 -16.02
N LYS A 152 -16.47 16.72 -14.76
CA LYS A 152 -17.71 16.52 -13.97
C LYS A 152 -18.45 17.84 -13.73
N THR A 153 -17.72 18.95 -13.68
CA THR A 153 -18.31 20.29 -13.49
C THR A 153 -18.98 20.80 -14.75
N TYR A 154 -18.48 20.42 -15.93
CA TYR A 154 -19.13 20.70 -17.21
C TYR A 154 -20.42 19.93 -17.42
N GLN A 155 -20.56 18.72 -16.84
CA GLN A 155 -21.83 18.01 -16.83
C GLN A 155 -22.90 18.78 -16.03
N LYS A 156 -22.51 19.38 -14.89
CA LYS A 156 -23.41 20.23 -14.10
C LYS A 156 -23.75 21.53 -14.85
N LEU A 157 -22.76 22.16 -15.47
CA LEU A 157 -22.97 23.34 -16.31
C LEU A 157 -24.02 23.05 -17.39
N ARG A 158 -23.88 21.92 -18.09
CA ARG A 158 -24.87 21.46 -19.07
C ARG A 158 -26.25 21.31 -18.44
N ASP A 159 -26.34 20.60 -17.30
CA ASP A 159 -27.63 20.32 -16.64
C ASP A 159 -28.36 21.60 -16.20
N GLU A 160 -27.63 22.68 -15.90
CA GLU A 160 -28.21 24.01 -15.68
C GLU A 160 -28.65 24.67 -16.99
N ILE A 161 -27.83 24.63 -18.04
CA ILE A 161 -28.15 25.24 -19.34
C ILE A 161 -29.39 24.60 -19.98
N ILE A 162 -29.54 23.28 -19.92
CA ILE A 162 -30.66 22.58 -20.58
C ILE A 162 -32.02 22.79 -19.89
N GLN A 163 -32.07 23.50 -18.75
CA GLN A 163 -33.35 23.94 -18.18
C GLN A 163 -33.94 25.13 -18.93
N GLU A 164 -33.12 25.85 -19.70
CA GLU A 164 -33.55 26.99 -20.49
C GLU A 164 -34.15 26.54 -21.84
N ASP A 165 -35.17 27.26 -22.28
CA ASP A 165 -35.76 27.07 -23.62
C ASP A 165 -35.25 28.15 -24.57
N TYR A 166 -34.28 27.77 -25.40
CA TYR A 166 -33.71 28.67 -26.40
C TYR A 166 -34.66 28.98 -27.56
N SER A 167 -35.81 28.31 -27.69
CA SER A 167 -36.75 28.53 -28.81
C SER A 167 -37.11 30.00 -28.99
N LYS A 168 -37.23 30.74 -27.88
CA LYS A 168 -37.54 32.17 -27.90
C LYS A 168 -36.44 33.01 -28.56
N PHE A 169 -35.16 32.68 -28.37
CA PHE A 169 -34.05 33.41 -29.01
C PHE A 169 -34.14 33.35 -30.53
N PHE A 170 -34.58 32.22 -31.08
CA PHE A 170 -34.76 32.02 -32.51
C PHE A 170 -36.00 32.76 -33.01
N ILE A 171 -37.15 32.57 -32.34
CA ILE A 171 -38.44 33.18 -32.74
C ILE A 171 -38.37 34.71 -32.70
N ASP A 172 -37.83 35.29 -31.63
CA ASP A 172 -37.74 36.74 -31.45
C ASP A 172 -36.81 37.40 -32.49
N ASN A 173 -35.90 36.61 -33.10
CA ASN A 173 -35.02 37.04 -34.19
C ASN A 173 -35.50 36.58 -35.58
N GLY A 174 -36.74 36.07 -35.69
CA GLY A 174 -37.36 35.71 -36.97
C GLY A 174 -36.89 34.37 -37.57
N PHE A 175 -36.29 33.48 -36.77
CA PHE A 175 -35.80 32.18 -37.21
C PHE A 175 -36.65 31.01 -36.71
N THR A 176 -36.56 29.88 -37.42
CA THR A 176 -37.20 28.63 -37.00
C THR A 176 -36.38 28.00 -35.86
N PRO A 177 -36.97 27.74 -34.68
CA PRO A 177 -36.25 27.06 -33.60
C PRO A 177 -35.97 25.58 -33.94
N PRO A 178 -34.92 24.98 -33.36
CA PRO A 178 -34.64 23.56 -33.52
C PRO A 178 -35.82 22.70 -33.06
N SER A 179 -36.11 21.64 -33.81
CA SER A 179 -37.21 20.70 -33.53
C SER A 179 -36.84 19.60 -32.53
N ASN A 180 -35.55 19.38 -32.28
CA ASN A 180 -35.06 18.49 -31.23
C ASN A 180 -35.05 19.21 -29.88
N LYS A 181 -35.21 18.45 -28.80
CA LYS A 181 -35.18 19.00 -27.44
C LYS A 181 -33.80 19.59 -27.13
N ILE A 182 -33.74 20.57 -26.23
CA ILE A 182 -32.49 21.20 -25.81
C ILE A 182 -31.46 20.19 -25.26
N GLU A 183 -31.91 19.11 -24.61
CA GLU A 183 -31.07 18.00 -24.16
C GLU A 183 -30.43 17.18 -25.30
N GLU A 184 -31.03 17.19 -26.48
CA GLU A 184 -30.49 16.60 -27.73
C GLU A 184 -29.67 17.62 -28.53
N VAL A 185 -29.88 18.93 -28.31
CA VAL A 185 -29.07 20.00 -28.91
C VAL A 185 -27.72 20.08 -28.21
N ILE A 186 -27.72 20.11 -26.87
CA ILE A 186 -26.53 20.09 -26.03
C ILE A 186 -26.42 18.70 -25.41
N ASP A 187 -25.78 17.77 -26.09
CA ASP A 187 -25.65 16.40 -25.60
C ASP A 187 -24.63 16.29 -24.45
N ASN A 188 -24.66 15.18 -23.71
CA ASN A 188 -23.70 14.91 -22.63
C ASN A 188 -22.63 13.88 -23.04
N ASN A 189 -22.55 13.52 -24.32
CA ASN A 189 -21.71 12.42 -24.78
C ASN A 189 -20.22 12.78 -24.70
N ILE A 190 -19.87 14.04 -24.95
CA ILE A 190 -18.48 14.54 -24.87
C ILE A 190 -17.89 14.23 -23.49
N TYR A 191 -18.57 14.60 -22.41
CA TYR A 191 -18.05 14.46 -21.05
C TYR A 191 -18.26 13.08 -20.41
N LYS A 192 -19.07 12.21 -21.02
CA LYS A 192 -19.27 10.80 -20.62
C LYS A 192 -18.22 9.83 -21.20
N GLY A 193 -16.99 10.33 -21.44
CA GLY A 193 -15.91 9.55 -22.04
C GLY A 193 -15.91 9.60 -23.57
N GLY A 194 -16.52 10.64 -24.14
CA GLY A 194 -16.48 10.94 -25.56
C GLY A 194 -15.10 11.37 -26.04
N ASN A 195 -15.01 11.52 -27.36
CA ASN A 195 -13.82 11.99 -28.04
C ASN A 195 -14.11 13.33 -28.73
N TRP A 196 -13.10 14.19 -28.81
CA TRP A 196 -13.18 15.50 -29.44
C TRP A 196 -12.31 15.56 -30.68
N PHE A 197 -12.82 16.12 -31.78
CA PHE A 197 -12.02 16.30 -32.99
C PHE A 197 -11.10 17.51 -32.82
N ILE A 198 -9.81 17.32 -33.07
CA ILE A 198 -8.86 18.43 -33.17
C ILE A 198 -9.30 19.39 -34.29
N TYR A 199 -9.05 20.68 -34.14
CA TYR A 199 -9.36 21.67 -35.15
C TYR A 199 -8.77 21.31 -36.52
N GLY A 200 -9.59 21.49 -37.56
CA GLY A 200 -9.26 21.05 -38.91
C GLY A 200 -9.33 19.54 -39.10
N SER A 201 -9.68 18.71 -38.11
CA SER A 201 -9.98 17.28 -38.27
C SER A 201 -11.49 17.04 -38.46
N GLY A 202 -11.89 15.82 -38.79
CA GLY A 202 -13.30 15.44 -38.92
C GLY A 202 -13.46 14.00 -39.35
N LYS A 203 -14.70 13.50 -39.41
CA LYS A 203 -14.99 12.18 -39.99
C LYS A 203 -14.59 12.17 -41.48
N PRO A 204 -14.15 11.02 -42.02
CA PRO A 204 -13.82 10.91 -43.44
C PRO A 204 -14.99 11.37 -44.32
N ASN A 205 -14.72 12.25 -45.29
CA ASN A 205 -15.69 12.80 -46.24
C ASN A 205 -16.83 13.68 -45.66
N GLU A 206 -16.71 14.20 -44.43
CA GLU A 206 -17.65 15.18 -43.87
C GLU A 206 -17.11 16.62 -43.92
N ILE A 207 -18.03 17.61 -43.97
CA ILE A 207 -17.72 19.04 -43.83
C ILE A 207 -17.15 19.30 -42.43
N ARG A 208 -16.07 20.08 -42.37
CA ARG A 208 -15.30 20.37 -41.15
C ARG A 208 -15.75 21.69 -40.52
N TYR A 209 -15.56 21.78 -39.21
CA TYR A 209 -15.80 23.01 -38.46
C TYR A 209 -14.66 24.00 -38.70
N GLN A 210 -15.00 25.25 -39.02
CA GLN A 210 -14.07 26.35 -39.20
C GLN A 210 -14.31 27.42 -38.14
N LEU A 211 -13.24 28.05 -37.65
CA LEU A 211 -13.35 29.19 -36.75
C LEU A 211 -13.95 30.37 -37.52
N THR A 212 -15.17 30.77 -37.16
CA THR A 212 -15.88 31.86 -37.86
C THR A 212 -15.95 33.13 -37.03
N LYS A 213 -16.06 33.03 -35.70
CA LYS A 213 -16.20 34.20 -34.80
C LYS A 213 -15.47 33.97 -33.48
N ILE A 214 -15.01 35.05 -32.85
CA ILE A 214 -14.51 35.04 -31.47
C ILE A 214 -15.26 36.12 -30.71
N PHE A 215 -15.93 35.76 -29.61
CA PHE A 215 -16.61 36.71 -28.75
C PHE A 215 -15.91 36.83 -27.40
N LYS A 216 -15.66 38.06 -26.95
CA LYS A 216 -15.20 38.38 -25.59
C LYS A 216 -16.31 39.10 -24.83
N LEU A 217 -16.64 38.61 -23.63
CA LEU A 217 -17.60 39.25 -22.74
C LEU A 217 -16.88 40.26 -21.84
N SER A 218 -17.29 41.53 -21.91
CA SER A 218 -16.77 42.65 -21.10
C SER A 218 -17.92 43.61 -20.81
N ASP A 219 -18.12 43.98 -19.54
CA ASP A 219 -19.20 44.86 -19.07
C ASP A 219 -20.58 44.50 -19.67
N ASP A 220 -20.96 43.21 -19.57
CA ASP A 220 -22.19 42.62 -20.12
C ASP A 220 -22.39 42.73 -21.65
N ASN A 221 -21.37 43.17 -22.38
CA ASN A 221 -21.35 43.28 -23.83
C ASN A 221 -20.44 42.22 -24.45
N LEU A 222 -20.92 41.58 -25.53
CA LEU A 222 -20.11 40.64 -26.32
C LEU A 222 -19.47 41.39 -27.48
N LEU A 223 -18.15 41.57 -27.39
CA LEU A 223 -17.32 42.14 -28.44
C LEU A 223 -16.89 41.04 -29.41
N ASN A 224 -17.13 41.24 -30.70
CA ASN A 224 -16.63 40.35 -31.75
C ASN A 224 -15.18 40.71 -32.06
N LEU A 225 -14.26 39.79 -31.83
CA LEU A 225 -12.82 39.97 -32.05
C LEU A 225 -12.42 39.46 -33.45
N PRO A 226 -11.44 40.10 -34.11
CA PRO A 226 -10.94 39.64 -35.41
C PRO A 226 -10.42 38.20 -35.37
N THR A 227 -10.83 37.38 -36.33
CA THR A 227 -10.38 35.97 -36.45
C THR A 227 -9.13 35.82 -37.32
N ASP A 228 -8.80 36.82 -38.15
CA ASP A 228 -7.74 36.77 -39.17
C ASP A 228 -6.38 36.33 -38.61
N VAL A 229 -6.04 36.81 -37.42
CA VAL A 229 -4.76 36.49 -36.75
C VAL A 229 -4.65 34.98 -36.49
N TYR A 230 -5.72 34.35 -36.01
CA TYR A 230 -5.74 32.93 -35.68
C TYR A 230 -5.89 32.06 -36.92
N VAL A 231 -6.72 32.48 -37.90
CA VAL A 231 -6.89 31.76 -39.17
C VAL A 231 -5.57 31.72 -39.96
N SER A 232 -4.75 32.78 -39.85
CA SER A 232 -3.40 32.80 -40.43
C SER A 232 -2.40 31.87 -39.73
N ASN A 233 -2.70 31.43 -38.50
CA ASN A 233 -1.88 30.50 -37.71
C ASN A 233 -2.70 29.30 -37.17
N PRO A 234 -3.04 28.31 -38.03
CA PRO A 234 -3.86 27.16 -37.62
C PRO A 234 -3.29 26.30 -36.48
N SER A 235 -1.98 26.40 -36.19
CA SER A 235 -1.38 25.68 -35.06
C SER A 235 -1.88 26.20 -33.72
N GLU A 236 -2.06 27.52 -33.58
CA GLU A 236 -2.62 28.10 -32.36
C GLU A 236 -4.07 27.66 -32.14
N ILE A 237 -4.86 27.57 -33.22
CA ILE A 237 -6.24 27.08 -33.12
C ILE A 237 -6.27 25.62 -32.67
N VAL A 238 -5.39 24.77 -33.21
CA VAL A 238 -5.26 23.37 -32.77
C VAL A 238 -4.94 23.28 -31.28
N LYS A 239 -3.98 24.07 -30.78
CA LYS A 239 -3.60 24.10 -29.36
C LYS A 239 -4.73 24.62 -28.46
N MET A 240 -5.47 25.63 -28.91
CA MET A 240 -6.61 26.18 -28.18
C MET A 240 -7.84 25.27 -28.23
N ASN A 241 -7.97 24.42 -29.25
CA ASN A 241 -9.06 23.46 -29.41
C ASN A 241 -8.84 22.13 -28.67
N SER A 242 -7.59 21.83 -28.29
CA SER A 242 -7.25 20.66 -27.48
C SER A 242 -8.07 20.60 -26.19
N VAL A 243 -8.49 19.37 -25.84
CA VAL A 243 -9.18 19.04 -24.58
C VAL A 243 -8.27 18.29 -23.61
N THR A 244 -6.98 18.13 -23.97
CA THR A 244 -5.99 17.42 -23.17
C THR A 244 -5.23 18.40 -22.28
N HIS A 245 -5.55 18.40 -20.97
CA HIS A 245 -4.91 19.29 -19.99
C HIS A 245 -4.75 18.60 -18.63
N ASN A 246 -3.75 19.02 -17.85
CA ASN A 246 -3.49 18.50 -16.51
C ASN A 246 -3.65 19.55 -15.40
N GLU A 247 -3.79 20.83 -15.76
CA GLU A 247 -3.89 21.95 -14.81
C GLU A 247 -5.23 22.67 -14.94
N ILE A 248 -5.82 23.04 -13.80
CA ILE A 248 -7.07 23.80 -13.71
C ILE A 248 -6.75 25.30 -13.86
N SER A 249 -7.48 26.01 -14.72
CA SER A 249 -7.27 27.44 -14.95
C SER A 249 -8.26 28.34 -14.22
N VAL A 250 -9.28 27.78 -13.56
CA VAL A 250 -10.39 28.54 -12.97
C VAL A 250 -10.51 28.30 -11.46
N GLY A 251 -10.98 29.31 -10.72
CA GLY A 251 -11.48 29.13 -9.36
C GLY A 251 -12.89 28.54 -9.39
N TYR A 252 -13.24 27.71 -8.41
CA TYR A 252 -14.61 27.20 -8.27
C TYR A 252 -15.40 28.04 -7.26
N LYS A 253 -16.67 28.36 -7.57
CA LYS A 253 -17.58 29.03 -6.62
C LYS A 253 -17.88 28.11 -5.43
N ASP A 254 -18.11 28.68 -4.25
CA ASP A 254 -18.21 27.91 -3.00
C ASP A 254 -19.31 26.85 -3.00
N HIS A 255 -20.42 27.09 -3.70
CA HIS A 255 -21.48 26.08 -3.83
C HIS A 255 -21.15 24.99 -4.85
N LEU A 256 -20.30 25.28 -5.85
CA LEU A 256 -19.77 24.24 -6.72
C LEU A 256 -18.64 23.48 -6.02
N LYS A 257 -17.78 24.13 -5.21
CA LYS A 257 -16.83 23.45 -4.32
C LYS A 257 -17.55 22.51 -3.38
N SER A 258 -18.64 23.00 -2.75
CA SER A 258 -19.46 22.19 -1.86
C SER A 258 -20.18 21.06 -2.61
N LYS A 259 -20.71 21.28 -3.83
CA LYS A 259 -21.33 20.24 -4.69
C LYS A 259 -20.31 19.29 -5.35
N MET A 260 -19.10 19.71 -5.68
CA MET A 260 -18.02 18.83 -6.14
C MET A 260 -17.55 17.94 -4.99
N SER A 261 -17.58 18.48 -3.77
CA SER A 261 -17.43 17.68 -2.55
C SER A 261 -18.71 16.93 -2.12
N SER A 262 -19.88 17.16 -2.76
CA SER A 262 -21.19 16.62 -2.31
C SER A 262 -22.20 16.18 -3.39
N THR A 263 -21.82 15.70 -4.57
CA THR A 263 -22.80 15.14 -5.54
C THR A 263 -22.27 13.83 -6.11
N SER A 264 -22.87 12.68 -5.80
CA SER A 264 -24.30 12.40 -6.00
C SER A 264 -25.08 11.72 -4.85
N LEU A 265 -26.07 12.47 -4.34
CA LEU A 265 -27.45 12.08 -3.99
C LEU A 265 -28.24 13.40 -4.23
N LYS A 266 -29.41 13.53 -4.89
CA LYS A 266 -30.61 12.72 -5.21
C LYS A 266 -31.24 13.29 -6.52
N SER A 267 -32.27 12.77 -7.18
CA SER A 267 -33.50 12.12 -6.71
C SER A 267 -34.32 11.43 -7.80
N SER A 268 -34.64 10.15 -7.60
CA SER A 268 -36.01 9.58 -7.67
C SER A 268 -35.92 8.12 -7.26
N ILE A 269 -36.80 7.69 -6.36
CA ILE A 269 -36.73 6.42 -5.66
C ILE A 269 -36.95 5.25 -6.64
N SER A 270 -35.93 4.42 -6.80
CA SER A 270 -36.03 2.97 -6.97
C SER A 270 -34.90 2.35 -6.15
N ILE A 271 -35.27 1.52 -5.16
CA ILE A 271 -34.44 1.00 -4.06
C ILE A 271 -33.32 0.02 -4.48
N GLU A 272 -32.94 -0.06 -5.76
CA GLU A 272 -32.12 -1.18 -6.26
C GLU A 272 -30.73 -0.83 -6.86
N SER A 273 -30.18 0.38 -6.70
CA SER A 273 -28.83 0.64 -7.27
C SER A 273 -28.03 1.79 -6.62
N ILE A 274 -27.65 1.65 -5.34
CA ILE A 274 -26.56 2.45 -4.74
C ILE A 274 -25.37 1.53 -4.50
N SER A 275 -24.24 1.78 -5.18
CA SER A 275 -22.97 1.10 -4.89
C SER A 275 -22.27 1.76 -3.71
N SER A 276 -21.67 0.95 -2.84
CA SER A 276 -20.97 1.34 -1.60
C SER A 276 -19.80 2.33 -1.78
N GLU A 277 -19.31 2.54 -3.01
CA GLU A 277 -18.17 3.43 -3.29
C GLU A 277 -18.50 4.93 -3.19
N ASP A 278 -19.72 5.36 -3.47
CA ASP A 278 -20.10 6.79 -3.49
C ASP A 278 -20.37 7.36 -2.09
N ILE A 279 -20.73 6.51 -1.13
CA ILE A 279 -20.92 6.88 0.29
C ILE A 279 -19.57 7.26 0.92
N ASN A 280 -18.48 6.63 0.49
CA ASN A 280 -17.17 6.75 1.14
C ASN A 280 -16.45 8.08 0.81
N LEU A 281 -16.60 8.63 -0.41
CA LEU A 281 -15.88 9.85 -0.85
C LEU A 281 -16.33 11.15 -0.16
N GLN A 282 -17.63 11.32 0.10
CA GLN A 282 -18.14 12.51 0.79
C GLN A 282 -17.79 12.49 2.28
N VAL A 283 -17.90 11.31 2.89
CA VAL A 283 -17.42 11.05 4.24
C VAL A 283 -15.95 11.43 4.31
N LEU A 284 -15.09 10.84 3.47
CA LEU A 284 -13.64 11.11 3.43
C LEU A 284 -13.26 12.59 3.33
N ASN A 285 -13.96 13.40 2.55
CA ASN A 285 -13.69 14.84 2.45
C ASN A 285 -14.10 15.60 3.72
N ASN A 286 -15.23 15.25 4.32
CA ASN A 286 -15.66 15.82 5.61
C ASN A 286 -14.75 15.36 6.75
N VAL A 287 -14.26 14.11 6.71
CA VAL A 287 -13.22 13.61 7.63
C VAL A 287 -11.99 14.50 7.53
N LYS A 288 -11.45 14.72 6.32
CA LYS A 288 -10.25 15.55 6.13
C LYS A 288 -10.41 16.98 6.63
N LYS A 289 -11.55 17.62 6.38
CA LYS A 289 -11.80 18.98 6.89
C LYS A 289 -11.85 18.99 8.42
N HIS A 290 -12.56 18.03 9.00
CA HIS A 290 -12.65 17.87 10.44
C HIS A 290 -11.27 17.57 11.07
N ASP A 291 -10.47 16.70 10.44
CA ASP A 291 -9.11 16.36 10.88
C ASP A 291 -8.20 17.58 10.94
N ILE A 292 -8.28 18.46 9.95
CA ILE A 292 -7.48 19.69 9.90
C ILE A 292 -7.88 20.62 11.06
N GLU A 293 -9.17 20.82 11.31
CA GLU A 293 -9.62 21.72 12.39
C GLU A 293 -9.28 21.15 13.77
N VAL A 294 -9.53 19.85 13.99
CA VAL A 294 -9.14 19.17 15.24
C VAL A 294 -7.63 19.25 15.44
N SER A 295 -6.83 19.00 14.40
CA SER A 295 -5.37 19.04 14.51
C SER A 295 -4.84 20.43 14.90
N LYS A 296 -5.45 21.49 14.36
CA LYS A 296 -5.14 22.87 14.73
C LYS A 296 -5.42 23.12 16.21
N GLU A 297 -6.59 22.71 16.68
CA GLU A 297 -7.01 22.87 18.08
C GLU A 297 -6.12 22.06 19.04
N LEU A 298 -5.84 20.79 18.73
CA LEU A 298 -4.96 19.93 19.53
C LEU A 298 -3.54 20.50 19.63
N ALA A 299 -2.94 20.89 18.51
CA ALA A 299 -1.58 21.43 18.50
C ALA A 299 -1.47 22.73 19.31
N THR A 300 -2.44 23.63 19.16
CA THR A 300 -2.40 24.96 19.78
C THR A 300 -2.86 24.97 21.23
N LYS A 301 -3.80 24.11 21.63
CA LYS A 301 -4.43 24.16 22.96
C LYS A 301 -4.07 22.98 23.88
N CYS A 302 -3.71 21.81 23.35
CA CYS A 302 -3.38 20.64 24.19
C CYS A 302 -1.88 20.44 24.40
N LEU A 303 -1.08 20.48 23.32
CA LEU A 303 0.33 20.09 23.42
C LEU A 303 1.15 20.96 24.39
N SER A 304 2.06 20.36 25.14
CA SER A 304 2.81 21.00 26.22
C SER A 304 3.96 21.88 25.73
N GLU A 305 4.46 22.75 26.61
CA GLU A 305 5.69 23.52 26.39
C GLU A 305 6.92 22.59 26.31
N GLU A 306 6.98 21.57 27.16
CA GLU A 306 8.06 20.58 27.18
C GLU A 306 8.26 19.95 25.79
N ARG A 307 7.15 19.55 25.14
CA ARG A 307 7.14 18.99 23.79
C ARG A 307 7.61 19.99 22.73
N ALA A 308 7.35 21.27 22.91
CA ALA A 308 7.81 22.33 22.00
C ALA A 308 9.31 22.64 22.19
N SER A 309 9.84 22.40 23.39
CA SER A 309 11.24 22.65 23.75
C SER A 309 12.19 21.49 23.41
N ASP A 310 11.68 20.25 23.39
CA ASP A 310 12.44 19.07 22.96
C ASP A 310 12.49 18.97 21.44
N TYR A 311 13.69 19.01 20.86
CA TYR A 311 13.87 19.06 19.41
C TYR A 311 13.28 17.83 18.68
N GLN A 312 13.44 16.64 19.26
CA GLN A 312 12.94 15.40 18.67
C GLN A 312 11.41 15.42 18.61
N SER A 313 10.77 15.71 19.74
CA SER A 313 9.32 15.81 19.84
C SER A 313 8.76 16.94 18.97
N TRP A 314 9.44 18.08 18.92
CA TRP A 314 9.07 19.22 18.08
C TRP A 314 9.07 18.85 16.59
N MET A 315 10.10 18.12 16.13
CA MET A 315 10.18 17.60 14.76
C MET A 315 9.09 16.58 14.47
N GLU A 316 8.80 15.65 15.40
CA GLU A 316 7.73 14.65 15.24
C GLU A 316 6.34 15.29 15.14
N VAL A 317 6.05 16.33 15.94
CA VAL A 317 4.81 17.12 15.82
C VAL A 317 4.73 17.82 14.46
N GLY A 318 5.84 18.43 14.01
CA GLY A 318 5.90 19.06 12.69
C GLY A 318 5.60 18.09 11.55
N TYR A 319 6.26 16.94 11.56
CA TYR A 319 6.04 15.84 10.61
C TYR A 319 4.61 15.32 10.62
N CYS A 320 4.04 15.13 11.81
CA CYS A 320 2.66 14.68 11.98
C CYS A 320 1.68 15.69 11.37
N LEU A 321 1.77 16.97 11.73
CA LEU A 321 0.92 18.03 11.19
C LEU A 321 1.06 18.16 9.67
N HIS A 322 2.27 18.10 9.14
CA HIS A 322 2.55 18.13 7.71
C HIS A 322 1.91 16.93 6.98
N SER A 323 1.98 15.74 7.57
CA SER A 323 1.38 14.52 7.03
C SER A 323 -0.15 14.54 7.02
N ILE A 324 -0.77 15.26 7.96
CA ILE A 324 -2.22 15.48 8.00
C ILE A 324 -2.62 16.50 6.92
N SER A 325 -1.96 17.65 6.87
CA SER A 325 -2.16 18.65 5.82
C SER A 325 -1.01 19.66 5.74
N PRO A 326 -0.53 20.00 4.53
CA PRO A 326 0.47 21.07 4.35
C PRO A 326 -0.03 22.44 4.82
N THR A 327 -1.35 22.63 4.97
CA THR A 327 -1.96 23.88 5.47
C THR A 327 -1.78 24.09 6.98
N LEU A 328 -1.22 23.13 7.72
CA LEU A 328 -1.08 23.18 9.18
C LEU A 328 0.23 23.83 9.66
N LEU A 329 1.06 24.38 8.75
CA LEU A 329 2.26 25.15 9.13
C LEU A 329 1.96 26.27 10.15
N PRO A 330 0.89 27.07 10.01
CA PRO A 330 0.55 28.08 11.02
C PRO A 330 0.29 27.49 12.41
N SER A 331 -0.32 26.30 12.48
CA SER A 331 -0.57 25.58 13.73
C SER A 331 0.74 25.11 14.36
N TRP A 332 1.69 24.61 13.55
CA TRP A 332 3.01 24.22 14.04
C TRP A 332 3.82 25.42 14.54
N ILE A 333 3.77 26.56 13.84
CA ILE A 333 4.37 27.82 14.30
C ILE A 333 3.75 28.27 15.63
N ALA A 334 2.42 28.19 15.76
CA ALA A 334 1.74 28.56 17.00
C ALA A 334 2.09 27.63 18.16
N PHE A 335 2.22 26.33 17.92
CA PHE A 335 2.75 25.37 18.89
C PHE A 335 4.20 25.69 19.28
N SER A 336 5.06 25.96 18.31
CA SER A 336 6.48 26.26 18.52
C SER A 336 6.70 27.50 19.40
N LYS A 337 5.81 28.50 19.30
CA LYS A 337 5.82 29.70 20.14
C LYS A 337 5.56 29.44 21.63
N LYS A 338 5.13 28.24 22.02
CA LYS A 338 5.01 27.86 23.43
C LYS A 338 6.39 27.78 24.10
N TRP A 339 7.44 27.47 23.34
CA TRP A 339 8.80 27.46 23.86
C TRP A 339 9.30 28.90 24.09
N PRO A 340 9.71 29.28 25.31
CA PRO A 340 10.10 30.66 25.63
C PRO A 340 11.29 31.20 24.84
N MET A 341 12.17 30.31 24.35
CA MET A 341 13.34 30.67 23.52
C MET A 341 13.05 30.62 22.01
N TYR A 342 11.79 30.49 21.61
CA TYR A 342 11.40 30.54 20.20
C TYR A 342 11.71 31.91 19.59
N ASN A 343 12.57 31.92 18.57
CA ASN A 343 13.08 33.17 17.99
C ASN A 343 12.27 33.66 16.78
N ASN A 344 11.98 32.81 15.78
CA ASN A 344 11.25 33.19 14.57
C ASN A 344 10.72 31.98 13.77
N SER A 345 9.80 32.23 12.82
CA SER A 345 9.16 31.20 11.99
C SER A 345 10.01 30.61 10.87
N LYS A 346 11.17 31.18 10.57
CA LYS A 346 11.99 30.72 9.43
C LYS A 346 12.48 29.30 9.62
N GLU A 347 12.74 28.88 10.86
CA GLU A 347 13.15 27.50 11.12
C GLU A 347 12.00 26.52 10.87
N CYS A 348 10.78 26.84 11.33
CA CYS A 348 9.59 26.04 10.98
C CYS A 348 9.40 25.96 9.46
N GLU A 349 9.44 27.08 8.75
CA GLU A 349 9.28 27.13 7.28
C GLU A 349 10.33 26.27 6.56
N LYS A 350 11.59 26.39 6.96
CA LYS A 350 12.70 25.61 6.40
C LYS A 350 12.54 24.10 6.62
N GLN A 351 12.16 23.70 7.83
CA GLN A 351 11.93 22.29 8.13
C GLN A 351 10.68 21.77 7.40
N TRP A 352 9.64 22.59 7.25
CA TRP A 352 8.43 22.24 6.48
C TRP A 352 8.74 21.95 5.01
N GLU A 353 9.55 22.79 4.36
CA GLU A 353 10.05 22.54 3.00
C GLU A 353 10.91 21.27 2.90
N TRP A 354 11.64 20.94 3.96
CA TRP A 354 12.40 19.69 4.02
C TRP A 354 11.47 18.47 4.13
N PHE A 355 10.35 18.59 4.84
CA PHE A 355 9.33 17.56 4.92
C PHE A 355 8.70 17.27 3.56
N ASP A 356 8.41 18.29 2.73
CA ASP A 356 7.90 18.09 1.37
C ASP A 356 8.75 17.15 0.52
N LYS A 357 10.07 17.15 0.75
CA LYS A 357 11.05 16.37 -0.02
C LYS A 357 11.36 15.00 0.58
N ASN A 358 11.11 14.82 1.89
CA ASN A 358 11.56 13.63 2.64
C ASN A 358 10.43 12.98 3.45
N ASN A 359 9.16 13.27 3.14
CA ASN A 359 8.04 12.91 4.00
C ASN A 359 7.96 11.39 4.22
N ASN A 360 8.36 10.95 5.42
CA ASN A 360 8.17 9.59 5.88
C ASN A 360 6.78 9.50 6.52
N LYS A 361 5.84 8.84 5.84
CA LYS A 361 4.39 8.86 6.15
C LYS A 361 4.00 8.03 7.39
N SER A 362 4.88 7.87 8.37
CA SER A 362 4.64 7.00 9.53
C SER A 362 3.77 7.64 10.62
N LEU A 363 3.72 8.98 10.72
CA LEU A 363 2.94 9.70 11.72
C LEU A 363 1.60 10.18 11.14
N THR A 364 0.50 9.94 11.87
CA THR A 364 -0.86 10.30 11.44
C THR A 364 -1.57 11.13 12.51
N ILE A 365 -2.79 11.59 12.24
CA ILE A 365 -3.63 12.27 13.24
C ILE A 365 -3.79 11.46 14.53
N GLY A 366 -3.78 10.12 14.47
CA GLY A 366 -3.81 9.26 15.65
C GLY A 366 -2.63 9.52 16.60
N SER A 367 -1.44 9.80 16.08
CA SER A 367 -0.26 10.18 16.88
C SER A 367 -0.49 11.51 17.60
N LEU A 368 -1.09 12.50 16.92
CA LEU A 368 -1.43 13.80 17.50
C LEU A 368 -2.46 13.68 18.61
N HIS A 369 -3.51 12.87 18.42
CA HIS A 369 -4.50 12.59 19.46
C HIS A 369 -3.86 11.93 20.69
N TYR A 370 -2.94 10.99 20.47
CA TYR A 370 -2.21 10.34 21.56
C TYR A 370 -1.38 11.34 22.38
N TRP A 371 -0.58 12.17 21.74
CA TRP A 371 0.21 13.19 22.43
C TRP A 371 -0.65 14.22 23.15
N ALA A 372 -1.75 14.66 22.53
CA ALA A 372 -2.67 15.60 23.15
C ALA A 372 -3.32 15.05 24.43
N LYS A 373 -3.66 13.74 24.46
CA LYS A 373 -4.15 13.08 25.68
C LYS A 373 -3.12 13.05 26.80
N LEU A 374 -1.85 12.81 26.46
CA LEU A 374 -0.76 12.79 27.45
C LEU A 374 -0.49 14.18 28.02
N ASP A 375 -0.44 15.18 27.14
CA ASP A 375 -0.07 16.54 27.53
C ASP A 375 -1.22 17.26 28.26
N ASN A 376 -2.48 17.05 27.85
CA ASN A 376 -3.64 17.67 28.49
C ASN A 376 -4.96 16.90 28.21
N LEU A 377 -5.25 15.90 29.05
CA LEU A 377 -6.44 15.04 28.90
C LEU A 377 -7.76 15.82 28.98
N GLU A 378 -7.86 16.79 29.88
CA GLU A 378 -9.10 17.58 30.07
C GLU A 378 -9.43 18.39 28.82
N LYS A 379 -8.45 19.17 28.33
CA LYS A 379 -8.62 19.98 27.12
C LYS A 379 -8.82 19.12 25.88
N TYR A 380 -8.15 17.96 25.82
CA TYR A 380 -8.33 16.99 24.75
C TYR A 380 -9.79 16.51 24.68
N ASN A 381 -10.37 16.12 25.81
CA ASN A 381 -11.76 15.64 25.87
C ASN A 381 -12.75 16.74 25.47
N GLU A 382 -12.52 17.99 25.89
CA GLU A 382 -13.31 19.15 25.47
C GLU A 382 -13.26 19.33 23.94
N ILE A 383 -12.07 19.44 23.35
CA ILE A 383 -11.90 19.62 21.89
C ILE A 383 -12.52 18.46 21.12
N LYS A 384 -12.35 17.22 21.62
CA LYS A 384 -12.92 16.02 21.00
C LYS A 384 -14.44 16.11 20.92
N VAL A 385 -15.11 16.53 21.99
CA VAL A 385 -16.58 16.68 22.01
C VAL A 385 -17.04 17.88 21.18
N ASP A 386 -16.36 19.02 21.30
CA ASP A 386 -16.69 20.26 20.56
C ASP A 386 -16.58 20.07 19.04
N SER A 387 -15.60 19.28 18.59
CA SER A 387 -15.40 18.97 17.17
C SER A 387 -16.59 18.26 16.51
N LEU A 388 -17.50 17.68 17.30
CA LEU A 388 -18.66 16.94 16.82
C LEU A 388 -19.89 17.81 16.56
N SER A 389 -19.83 19.12 16.78
CA SER A 389 -20.99 20.03 16.77
C SER A 389 -21.84 19.90 15.50
N ASP A 390 -21.20 19.90 14.33
CA ASP A 390 -21.88 19.78 13.04
C ASP A 390 -22.49 18.38 12.82
N ALA A 391 -21.80 17.33 13.26
CA ALA A 391 -22.27 15.95 13.14
C ALA A 391 -23.49 15.70 14.05
N VAL A 392 -23.43 16.18 15.29
CA VAL A 392 -24.55 16.12 16.25
C VAL A 392 -25.72 16.97 15.77
N LEU A 393 -25.47 18.17 15.24
CA LEU A 393 -26.52 19.01 14.68
C LEU A 393 -27.26 18.29 13.53
N SER A 394 -26.53 17.57 12.68
CA SER A 394 -27.11 16.81 11.58
C SER A 394 -27.98 15.65 12.09
N SER A 395 -27.50 14.90 13.08
CA SER A 395 -28.27 13.78 13.65
C SER A 395 -29.51 14.21 14.43
N VAL A 396 -29.48 15.34 15.15
CA VAL A 396 -30.67 15.84 15.85
C VAL A 396 -31.72 16.41 14.89
N LYS A 397 -31.30 16.98 13.74
CA LYS A 397 -32.21 17.43 12.67
C LYS A 397 -32.99 16.28 12.04
N THR A 398 -32.38 15.10 11.93
CA THR A 398 -33.03 13.89 11.40
C THR A 398 -33.68 13.02 12.47
N SER A 399 -33.77 13.54 13.70
CA SER A 399 -34.35 12.83 14.85
C SER A 399 -33.67 11.48 15.15
N GLY A 400 -32.34 11.40 14.95
CA GLY A 400 -31.56 10.21 15.27
C GLY A 400 -31.58 9.15 14.18
N SER A 401 -31.41 9.51 12.92
CA SER A 401 -31.23 8.50 11.88
C SER A 401 -29.97 7.66 12.15
N HIS A 402 -30.00 6.34 11.88
CA HIS A 402 -28.86 5.47 12.20
C HIS A 402 -27.57 5.93 11.51
N ALA A 403 -27.66 6.40 10.25
CA ALA A 403 -26.53 6.88 9.48
C ALA A 403 -25.92 8.16 10.06
N ASP A 404 -26.74 9.12 10.50
CA ASP A 404 -26.23 10.37 11.07
C ASP A 404 -25.62 10.15 12.46
N VAL A 405 -26.21 9.25 13.26
CA VAL A 405 -25.64 8.87 14.56
C VAL A 405 -24.35 8.06 14.36
N ALA A 406 -24.29 7.18 13.36
CA ALA A 406 -23.06 6.49 12.97
C ALA A 406 -21.95 7.47 12.52
N ASN A 407 -22.30 8.57 11.85
CA ASN A 407 -21.34 9.61 11.50
C ASN A 407 -20.76 10.30 12.76
N VAL A 408 -21.58 10.59 13.78
CA VAL A 408 -21.09 11.09 15.09
C VAL A 408 -20.13 10.09 15.74
N ILE A 409 -20.50 8.81 15.75
CA ILE A 409 -19.68 7.72 16.31
C ILE A 409 -18.35 7.61 15.57
N TYR A 410 -18.39 7.67 14.24
CA TYR A 410 -17.20 7.63 13.40
C TYR A 410 -16.23 8.76 13.74
N HIS A 411 -16.70 10.02 13.73
CA HIS A 411 -15.82 11.14 14.08
C HIS A 411 -15.26 11.06 15.50
N TYR A 412 -15.98 10.45 16.44
CA TYR A 412 -15.49 10.27 17.81
C TYR A 412 -14.50 9.10 18.00
N PHE A 413 -14.56 8.06 17.16
CA PHE A 413 -13.80 6.81 17.37
C PHE A 413 -12.88 6.38 16.20
N LYS A 414 -12.89 7.06 15.06
CA LYS A 414 -12.12 6.70 13.84
C LYS A 414 -10.63 6.48 14.05
N ASP A 415 -10.03 7.10 15.06
CA ASP A 415 -8.60 6.99 15.36
C ASP A 415 -8.27 5.77 16.24
N CYS A 416 -9.28 5.11 16.80
CA CYS A 416 -9.13 4.00 17.74
C CYS A 416 -9.87 2.74 17.31
N PHE A 417 -10.61 2.74 16.20
CA PHE A 417 -11.34 1.58 15.70
C PHE A 417 -11.19 1.44 14.19
N VAL A 418 -11.14 0.21 13.70
CA VAL A 418 -11.09 -0.10 12.26
C VAL A 418 -11.90 -1.36 11.98
N CYS A 419 -12.69 -1.35 10.90
CA CYS A 419 -13.26 -2.54 10.30
C CYS A 419 -12.33 -2.98 9.15
N ALA A 420 -11.62 -4.10 9.33
CA ALA A 420 -10.64 -4.57 8.35
C ALA A 420 -11.28 -5.40 7.21
N ASN A 421 -12.40 -6.06 7.50
CA ASN A 421 -13.10 -6.91 6.53
C ASN A 421 -14.61 -6.93 6.81
N ILE A 422 -15.41 -6.42 5.87
CA ILE A 422 -16.88 -6.36 5.98
C ILE A 422 -17.50 -7.76 5.99
N LYS A 423 -17.02 -8.67 5.12
CA LYS A 423 -17.57 -10.03 4.97
C LYS A 423 -17.35 -10.87 6.22
N GLU A 424 -16.13 -10.83 6.75
CA GLU A 424 -15.73 -11.57 7.95
C GLU A 424 -16.12 -10.84 9.25
N ASN A 425 -16.62 -9.60 9.15
CA ASN A 425 -16.90 -8.73 10.28
C ASN A 425 -15.70 -8.56 11.23
N ALA A 426 -14.51 -8.42 10.65
CA ALA A 426 -13.26 -8.29 11.39
C ALA A 426 -13.08 -6.85 11.87
N TRP A 427 -13.21 -6.65 13.18
CA TRP A 427 -13.04 -5.36 13.84
C TRP A 427 -11.79 -5.35 14.71
N TYR A 428 -11.12 -4.21 14.72
CA TYR A 428 -9.98 -3.93 15.57
C TYR A 428 -10.20 -2.64 16.34
N PHE A 429 -9.65 -2.57 17.54
CA PHE A 429 -9.58 -1.35 18.31
C PHE A 429 -8.17 -1.15 18.85
N PHE A 430 -7.78 0.11 19.05
CA PHE A 430 -6.50 0.46 19.62
C PHE A 430 -6.61 0.48 21.14
N ASN A 431 -5.96 -0.48 21.79
CA ASN A 431 -5.96 -0.65 23.24
C ASN A 431 -4.80 0.16 23.86
N GLU A 432 -5.11 1.39 24.28
CA GLU A 432 -4.16 2.28 24.98
C GLU A 432 -3.76 1.78 26.36
N LEU A 433 -4.57 0.91 26.98
CA LEU A 433 -4.27 0.35 28.30
C LEU A 433 -3.28 -0.81 28.20
N ASN A 434 -3.29 -1.54 27.08
CA ASN A 434 -2.40 -2.67 26.82
C ASN A 434 -1.23 -2.30 25.90
N GLY A 435 -0.42 -1.35 26.37
CA GLY A 435 0.81 -0.93 25.69
C GLY A 435 0.62 -0.08 24.43
N GLY A 436 -0.63 0.17 24.01
CA GLY A 436 -0.94 0.91 22.79
C GLY A 436 -0.84 0.02 21.55
N ARG A 437 -1.71 -0.99 21.43
CA ARG A 437 -1.70 -1.95 20.31
C ARG A 437 -3.08 -2.19 19.74
N TRP A 438 -3.14 -2.69 18.51
CA TRP A 438 -4.39 -3.07 17.86
C TRP A 438 -4.82 -4.47 18.30
N GLU A 439 -6.02 -4.58 18.87
CA GLU A 439 -6.61 -5.84 19.30
C GLU A 439 -7.87 -6.13 18.49
N MET A 440 -8.08 -7.40 18.16
CA MET A 440 -9.32 -7.83 17.50
C MET A 440 -10.47 -7.82 18.50
N THR A 441 -11.62 -7.30 18.09
CA THR A 441 -12.85 -7.32 18.90
C THR A 441 -13.94 -8.09 18.18
N GLU A 442 -14.56 -9.03 18.89
CA GLU A 442 -15.60 -9.88 18.33
C GLU A 442 -16.79 -9.05 17.87
N VAL A 443 -17.07 -9.07 16.56
CA VAL A 443 -18.26 -8.42 15.98
C VAL A 443 -18.34 -6.91 16.32
N GLY A 444 -17.22 -6.27 16.68
CA GLY A 444 -17.20 -4.87 17.11
C GLY A 444 -17.74 -4.62 18.53
N HIS A 445 -17.68 -5.61 19.43
CA HIS A 445 -18.20 -5.53 20.80
C HIS A 445 -17.72 -4.29 21.55
N GLU A 446 -16.43 -3.97 21.48
CA GLU A 446 -15.84 -2.82 22.19
C GLU A 446 -16.40 -1.48 21.72
N LEU A 447 -16.66 -1.32 20.42
CA LEU A 447 -17.32 -0.11 19.91
C LEU A 447 -18.77 -0.06 20.39
N ARG A 448 -19.47 -1.21 20.30
CA ARG A 448 -20.89 -1.34 20.63
C ARG A 448 -21.18 -1.07 22.11
N SER A 449 -20.29 -1.49 23.01
CA SER A 449 -20.43 -1.28 24.46
C SER A 449 -20.31 0.21 24.83
N LYS A 450 -19.45 0.95 24.12
CA LYS A 450 -19.22 2.39 24.31
C LYS A 450 -20.38 3.27 23.85
N LEU A 451 -21.24 2.79 22.95
CA LEU A 451 -22.38 3.56 22.42
C LEU A 451 -23.38 4.00 23.51
N SER A 452 -23.63 3.15 24.52
CA SER A 452 -24.58 3.43 25.59
C SER A 452 -24.03 4.31 26.72
N ASN A 453 -22.72 4.62 26.67
CA ASN A 453 -22.03 5.42 27.68
C ASN A 453 -21.42 6.66 27.02
N GLU A 454 -20.26 6.54 26.39
CA GLU A 454 -19.49 7.69 25.85
C GLU A 454 -20.28 8.52 24.81
N ILE A 455 -21.02 7.86 23.92
CA ILE A 455 -21.80 8.59 22.91
C ILE A 455 -23.07 9.20 23.51
N VAL A 456 -23.66 8.56 24.53
CA VAL A 456 -24.77 9.15 25.30
C VAL A 456 -24.32 10.44 25.97
N ASP A 457 -23.10 10.48 26.52
CA ASP A 457 -22.53 11.68 27.15
C ASP A 457 -22.34 12.83 26.15
N VAL A 458 -21.94 12.53 24.91
CA VAL A 458 -21.90 13.53 23.82
C VAL A 458 -23.28 14.14 23.58
N TYR A 459 -24.32 13.31 23.42
CA TYR A 459 -25.68 13.83 23.22
C TYR A 459 -26.24 14.52 24.47
N ASN A 460 -25.79 14.16 25.66
CA ASN A 460 -26.13 14.86 26.90
C ASN A 460 -25.54 16.28 26.90
N HIS A 461 -24.25 16.40 26.59
CA HIS A 461 -23.54 17.67 26.48
C HIS A 461 -24.23 18.62 25.49
N TYR A 462 -24.48 18.19 24.25
CA TYR A 462 -25.17 19.03 23.27
C TYR A 462 -26.64 19.27 23.62
N GLY A 463 -27.30 18.30 24.26
CA GLY A 463 -28.66 18.47 24.79
C GLY A 463 -28.74 19.63 25.79
N LEU A 464 -27.77 19.74 26.69
CA LEU A 464 -27.66 20.86 27.63
C LEU A 464 -27.39 22.19 26.91
N ILE A 465 -26.48 22.21 25.93
CA ILE A 465 -26.21 23.42 25.12
C ILE A 465 -27.49 23.93 24.44
N TYR A 466 -28.25 23.04 23.80
CA TYR A 466 -29.50 23.43 23.15
C TYR A 466 -30.53 23.93 24.16
N LYS A 467 -30.56 23.35 25.38
CA LYS A 467 -31.46 23.81 26.44
C LYS A 467 -31.08 25.20 26.96
N THR A 468 -29.80 25.45 27.18
CA THR A 468 -29.30 26.76 27.59
C THR A 468 -29.61 27.81 26.52
N LYS A 469 -29.30 27.54 25.25
CA LYS A 469 -29.63 28.43 24.13
C LYS A 469 -31.13 28.71 24.02
N SER A 470 -31.98 27.71 24.23
CA SER A 470 -33.44 27.91 24.28
C SER A 470 -33.89 28.83 25.43
N ASN A 471 -33.24 28.72 26.60
CA ASN A 471 -33.58 29.55 27.76
C ASN A 471 -33.10 31.00 27.62
N GLU A 472 -32.00 31.23 26.89
CA GLU A 472 -31.39 32.55 26.66
C GLU A 472 -31.93 33.26 25.41
N GLU A 473 -32.69 32.56 24.56
CA GLU A 473 -33.20 33.08 23.29
C GLU A 473 -34.57 33.75 23.46
N ASP A 474 -34.64 35.02 23.06
CA ASP A 474 -35.85 35.85 23.12
C ASP A 474 -36.76 35.67 21.89
N ASN A 475 -36.20 35.22 20.75
CA ASN A 475 -36.97 34.96 19.54
C ASN A 475 -37.72 33.62 19.62
N GLU A 476 -39.06 33.65 19.53
CA GLU A 476 -39.91 32.46 19.67
C GLU A 476 -39.61 31.34 18.64
N GLU A 477 -39.30 31.69 17.39
CA GLU A 477 -38.98 30.70 16.34
C GLU A 477 -37.65 29.99 16.61
N LEU A 478 -36.62 30.75 17.01
CA LEU A 478 -35.31 30.21 17.35
C LEU A 478 -35.37 29.38 18.64
N LYS A 479 -36.17 29.81 19.62
CA LYS A 479 -36.44 29.06 20.84
C LYS A 479 -37.10 27.71 20.55
N GLU A 480 -38.17 27.69 19.74
CA GLU A 480 -38.83 26.44 19.34
C GLU A 480 -37.87 25.51 18.58
N MET A 481 -37.01 26.07 17.73
CA MET A 481 -35.97 25.32 17.04
C MET A 481 -34.98 24.68 18.03
N TYR A 482 -34.51 25.40 19.05
CA TYR A 482 -33.60 24.87 20.07
C TYR A 482 -34.26 23.82 20.97
N ASP A 483 -35.53 24.01 21.37
CA ASP A 483 -36.28 23.01 22.14
C ASP A 483 -36.52 21.71 21.35
N LYS A 484 -36.80 21.82 20.04
CA LYS A 484 -36.87 20.65 19.14
C LYS A 484 -35.53 19.91 19.10
N ARG A 485 -34.39 20.61 18.99
CA ARG A 485 -33.06 20.00 19.00
C ARG A 485 -32.75 19.32 20.34
N HIS A 486 -33.09 19.95 21.46
CA HIS A 486 -32.95 19.37 22.80
C HIS A 486 -33.74 18.05 22.93
N THR A 487 -35.00 18.05 22.49
CA THR A 487 -35.86 16.85 22.54
C THR A 487 -35.34 15.75 21.63
N SER A 488 -34.89 16.08 20.42
CA SER A 488 -34.23 15.13 19.52
C SER A 488 -32.96 14.52 20.15
N ALA A 489 -32.14 15.32 20.83
CA ALA A 489 -30.94 14.81 21.51
C ALA A 489 -31.30 13.80 22.62
N LEU A 490 -32.29 14.12 23.46
CA LEU A 490 -32.80 13.20 24.50
C LEU A 490 -33.33 11.89 23.91
N LYS A 491 -34.05 11.98 22.78
CA LYS A 491 -34.55 10.80 22.07
C LYS A 491 -33.40 9.90 21.62
N VAL A 492 -32.34 10.46 21.04
CA VAL A 492 -31.15 9.68 20.62
C VAL A 492 -30.49 9.01 21.81
N GLN A 493 -30.35 9.68 22.95
CA GLN A 493 -29.80 9.09 24.18
C GLN A 493 -30.57 7.85 24.62
N ILE A 494 -31.91 7.89 24.57
CA ILE A 494 -32.77 6.75 24.91
C ILE A 494 -32.59 5.64 23.88
N GLN A 495 -32.59 5.96 22.59
CA GLN A 495 -32.43 4.99 21.51
C GLN A 495 -31.07 4.29 21.55
N LEU A 496 -29.98 4.97 21.93
CA LEU A 496 -28.65 4.36 22.08
C LEU A 496 -28.58 3.29 23.19
N LYS A 497 -29.57 3.25 24.09
CA LYS A 497 -29.70 2.19 25.10
C LYS A 497 -30.49 0.99 24.59
N ASP A 498 -31.17 1.10 23.45
CA ASP A 498 -31.89 0.00 22.80
C ASP A 498 -30.94 -0.89 21.99
N SER A 499 -31.04 -2.21 22.17
CA SER A 499 -30.17 -3.18 21.49
C SER A 499 -30.37 -3.17 19.97
N SER A 500 -31.62 -3.09 19.51
CA SER A 500 -31.95 -3.18 18.09
C SER A 500 -31.50 -1.94 17.31
N TYR A 501 -31.56 -0.77 17.95
CA TYR A 501 -31.04 0.48 17.42
C TYR A 501 -29.51 0.45 17.32
N LYS A 502 -28.82 -0.04 18.36
CA LYS A 502 -27.36 -0.26 18.31
C LYS A 502 -26.95 -1.20 17.19
N ASP A 503 -27.71 -2.27 16.94
CA ASP A 503 -27.38 -3.23 15.87
C ASP A 503 -27.49 -2.60 14.48
N LYS A 504 -28.46 -1.69 14.28
CA LYS A 504 -28.59 -0.93 13.03
C LYS A 504 -27.47 0.10 12.88
N ILE A 505 -27.11 0.81 13.94
CA ILE A 505 -25.96 1.72 13.95
C ILE A 505 -24.66 0.96 13.62
N MET A 506 -24.42 -0.19 14.25
CA MET A 506 -23.21 -0.98 14.01
C MET A 506 -23.11 -1.45 12.55
N LYS A 507 -24.23 -1.67 11.85
CA LYS A 507 -24.24 -1.94 10.41
C LYS A 507 -23.76 -0.73 9.61
N GLU A 508 -24.25 0.47 9.91
CA GLU A 508 -23.78 1.71 9.27
C GLU A 508 -22.30 1.95 9.58
N CYS A 509 -21.86 1.77 10.83
CA CYS A 509 -20.47 1.94 11.24
C CYS A 509 -19.51 1.03 10.45
N LYS A 510 -19.91 -0.18 10.03
CA LYS A 510 -19.03 -1.02 9.21
C LYS A 510 -18.54 -0.30 7.95
N GLU A 511 -19.41 0.46 7.29
CA GLU A 511 -19.07 1.20 6.08
C GLU A 511 -18.13 2.38 6.38
N PHE A 512 -18.39 3.12 7.47
CA PHE A 512 -17.58 4.27 7.87
C PHE A 512 -16.16 3.87 8.32
N PHE A 513 -16.04 2.78 9.08
CA PHE A 513 -14.77 2.33 9.66
C PHE A 513 -13.99 1.38 8.74
N TYR A 514 -14.47 1.12 7.52
CA TYR A 514 -13.84 0.16 6.62
C TYR A 514 -12.50 0.65 6.06
N ASP A 515 -11.41 -0.03 6.41
CA ASP A 515 -10.11 0.12 5.75
C ASP A 515 -9.67 -1.22 5.14
N LYS A 516 -9.87 -1.35 3.83
CA LYS A 516 -9.48 -2.53 3.04
C LYS A 516 -7.99 -2.88 3.16
N LYS A 517 -7.12 -1.90 3.42
CA LYS A 517 -5.66 -2.09 3.49
C LYS A 517 -5.17 -2.29 4.92
N PHE A 518 -6.04 -2.23 5.93
CA PHE A 518 -5.63 -2.35 7.33
C PHE A 518 -4.86 -3.65 7.60
N SER A 519 -5.37 -4.78 7.10
CA SER A 519 -4.72 -6.08 7.25
C SER A 519 -3.36 -6.18 6.57
N GLU A 520 -3.06 -5.32 5.58
CA GLU A 520 -1.75 -5.23 4.93
C GLU A 520 -0.75 -4.40 5.76
N LYS A 521 -1.24 -3.41 6.53
CA LYS A 521 -0.41 -2.56 7.40
C LYS A 521 -0.08 -3.22 8.73
N LEU A 522 -0.97 -4.10 9.21
CA LEU A 522 -0.87 -4.74 10.52
C LEU A 522 0.40 -5.59 10.67
N ASN A 523 1.29 -5.19 11.58
CA ASN A 523 2.61 -5.77 11.85
C ASN A 523 3.58 -5.73 10.65
N ASP A 524 3.41 -4.80 9.72
CA ASP A 524 4.33 -4.62 8.58
C ASP A 524 5.60 -3.85 8.97
N GLN A 525 5.56 -3.08 10.07
CA GLN A 525 6.74 -2.41 10.61
C GLN A 525 7.70 -3.41 11.26
N LYS A 526 8.77 -3.75 10.54
CA LYS A 526 9.71 -4.82 10.89
C LYS A 526 10.58 -4.51 12.11
N ASN A 527 10.80 -3.24 12.39
CA ASN A 527 11.62 -2.75 13.50
C ASN A 527 10.83 -2.58 14.81
N LEU A 528 9.52 -2.76 14.80
CA LEU A 528 8.69 -2.64 16.00
C LEU A 528 8.40 -4.02 16.59
N ILE A 529 8.48 -4.08 17.93
CA ILE A 529 8.10 -5.25 18.73
C ILE A 529 7.20 -4.81 19.88
N GLY A 530 6.04 -5.44 19.98
CA GLY A 530 5.00 -5.10 20.96
C GLY A 530 5.18 -5.85 22.28
N PHE A 531 5.00 -5.13 23.39
CA PHE A 531 4.96 -5.60 24.77
C PHE A 531 3.59 -5.28 25.38
N GLU A 532 3.24 -5.87 26.52
CA GLU A 532 1.98 -5.58 27.21
C GLU A 532 1.93 -4.13 27.74
N ASN A 533 3.09 -3.49 27.97
CA ASN A 533 3.17 -2.11 28.49
C ASN A 533 3.80 -1.10 27.53
N GLY A 534 4.03 -1.46 26.27
CA GLY A 534 4.56 -0.53 25.26
C GLY A 534 5.02 -1.18 23.98
N VAL A 535 5.77 -0.44 23.18
CA VAL A 535 6.39 -0.89 21.93
C VAL A 535 7.86 -0.50 21.96
N TYR A 536 8.74 -1.44 21.61
CA TYR A 536 10.16 -1.17 21.44
C TYR A 536 10.44 -0.90 19.95
N ASP A 537 11.13 0.22 19.68
CA ASP A 537 11.58 0.60 18.34
C ASP A 537 13.06 0.27 18.18
N LEU A 538 13.34 -0.81 17.46
CA LEU A 538 14.69 -1.34 17.24
C LEU A 538 15.59 -0.38 16.46
N ASN A 539 15.03 0.52 15.64
CA ASN A 539 15.84 1.48 14.87
C ASN A 539 16.30 2.65 15.75
N LYS A 540 15.52 2.98 16.78
CA LYS A 540 15.83 4.06 17.72
C LYS A 540 16.47 3.57 19.01
N SER A 541 16.51 2.26 19.25
CA SER A 541 16.90 1.62 20.52
C SER A 541 16.11 2.15 21.73
N VAL A 542 14.82 2.39 21.55
CA VAL A 542 13.96 3.06 22.56
C VAL A 542 12.66 2.29 22.77
N PHE A 543 12.28 2.14 24.04
CA PHE A 543 10.96 1.71 24.45
C PHE A 543 10.04 2.91 24.70
N ARG A 544 8.83 2.85 24.13
CA ARG A 544 7.85 3.95 24.19
C ARG A 544 6.43 3.41 24.26
N GLY A 545 5.48 4.31 24.52
CA GLY A 545 4.07 3.98 24.29
C GLY A 545 3.81 3.66 22.81
N GLY A 546 2.99 2.64 22.56
CA GLY A 546 2.53 2.35 21.21
C GLY A 546 1.60 3.43 20.67
N LEU A 547 1.60 3.58 19.35
CA LEU A 547 0.79 4.55 18.61
C LEU A 547 -0.17 3.82 17.66
N PRO A 548 -1.36 4.37 17.37
CA PRO A 548 -2.26 3.78 16.37
C PRO A 548 -1.60 3.58 15.00
N SER A 549 -0.67 4.47 14.65
CA SER A 549 0.09 4.43 13.40
C SER A 549 1.23 3.39 13.36
N ASP A 550 1.55 2.74 14.49
CA ASP A 550 2.53 1.65 14.53
C ASP A 550 1.98 0.38 13.86
N TYR A 551 0.65 0.24 13.83
CA TYR A 551 -0.05 -0.94 13.34
C TYR A 551 0.43 -2.25 13.99
N VAL A 552 0.93 -2.21 15.23
CA VAL A 552 1.34 -3.38 16.00
C VAL A 552 0.12 -4.02 16.65
N SER A 553 -0.05 -5.34 16.47
CA SER A 553 -1.06 -6.15 17.16
C SER A 553 -0.48 -7.32 17.94
N LEU A 554 0.74 -7.76 17.63
CA LEU A 554 1.37 -8.93 18.25
C LEU A 554 2.10 -8.54 19.54
N SER A 555 2.14 -9.48 20.49
CA SER A 555 2.78 -9.34 21.79
C SER A 555 3.91 -10.33 22.02
N THR A 556 4.95 -9.90 22.73
CA THR A 556 5.88 -10.80 23.42
C THR A 556 5.24 -11.50 24.63
N GLY A 557 4.13 -10.96 25.14
CA GLY A 557 3.48 -11.36 26.40
C GLY A 557 4.20 -10.83 27.64
N LEU A 558 5.25 -10.01 27.46
CA LEU A 558 6.08 -9.47 28.53
C LEU A 558 5.71 -8.02 28.83
N SER A 559 5.88 -7.63 30.09
CA SER A 559 5.97 -6.22 30.49
C SER A 559 7.42 -5.90 30.84
N LEU A 560 7.99 -4.86 30.25
CA LEU A 560 9.30 -4.36 30.66
C LEU A 560 9.19 -3.68 32.03
N PRO A 561 10.23 -3.72 32.89
CA PRO A 561 10.19 -3.18 34.25
C PRO A 561 10.31 -1.64 34.23
N VAL A 562 9.40 -0.96 33.56
CA VAL A 562 9.42 0.49 33.34
C VAL A 562 8.04 1.07 33.64
N VAL A 563 8.03 2.25 34.26
CA VAL A 563 6.79 2.97 34.53
C VAL A 563 6.49 3.97 33.40
N LYS A 564 5.22 4.29 33.21
CA LYS A 564 4.76 5.14 32.11
C LYS A 564 5.37 6.55 32.12
N SER A 565 5.75 7.06 33.29
CA SER A 565 6.38 8.38 33.43
C SER A 565 7.78 8.46 32.83
N ASP A 566 8.47 7.33 32.69
CA ASP A 566 9.85 7.29 32.23
C ASP A 566 9.95 7.11 30.71
N LEU A 567 8.80 6.92 30.04
CA LEU A 567 8.74 6.74 28.59
C LEU A 567 8.88 8.08 27.86
N PRO A 568 9.63 8.14 26.75
CA PRO A 568 10.44 7.08 26.16
C PRO A 568 11.75 6.81 26.92
N ILE A 569 12.19 5.55 26.96
CA ILE A 569 13.39 5.11 27.69
C ILE A 569 14.31 4.25 26.81
N ASP A 570 15.63 4.46 26.90
CA ASP A 570 16.64 3.72 26.16
C ASP A 570 16.98 2.35 26.81
N ILE A 571 17.64 1.47 26.04
CA ILE A 571 18.00 0.13 26.51
C ILE A 571 18.94 0.11 27.71
N GLN A 572 19.90 1.04 27.80
CA GLN A 572 20.85 1.07 28.92
C GLN A 572 20.12 1.39 30.22
N SER A 573 19.19 2.34 30.19
CA SER A 573 18.35 2.67 31.33
C SER A 573 17.45 1.50 31.75
N ILE A 574 16.87 0.75 30.79
CA ILE A 574 16.10 -0.48 31.09
C ILE A 574 16.96 -1.53 31.79
N ILE A 575 18.21 -1.72 31.33
CA ILE A 575 19.16 -2.66 31.94
C ILE A 575 19.44 -2.26 33.38
N GLU A 576 19.71 -0.98 33.66
CA GLU A 576 19.96 -0.53 35.04
C GLU A 576 18.75 -0.75 35.95
N ILE A 577 17.53 -0.42 35.50
CA ILE A 577 16.30 -0.66 36.27
C ILE A 577 16.08 -2.17 36.50
N SER A 578 16.40 -3.01 35.51
CA SER A 578 16.22 -4.45 35.64
C SER A 578 17.07 -5.08 36.75
N LYS A 579 18.21 -4.47 37.09
CA LYS A 579 19.07 -4.91 38.21
C LYS A 579 18.41 -4.75 39.58
N GLU A 580 17.39 -3.90 39.68
CA GLU A 580 16.62 -3.69 40.91
C GLU A 580 15.51 -4.74 41.11
N LEU A 581 15.30 -5.64 40.14
CA LEU A 581 14.32 -6.72 40.26
C LEU A 581 14.70 -7.68 41.40
N ALA A 582 13.67 -8.17 42.09
CA ALA A 582 13.85 -9.19 43.12
C ALA A 582 14.53 -10.43 42.53
N ASN A 583 15.57 -10.92 43.20
CA ASN A 583 16.38 -12.07 42.79
C ASN A 583 17.09 -11.89 41.43
N TYR A 584 17.34 -10.66 40.98
CA TYR A 584 18.03 -10.39 39.71
C TYR A 584 19.32 -11.20 39.56
N ASP A 585 20.21 -11.18 40.56
CA ASP A 585 21.50 -11.87 40.48
C ASP A 585 21.33 -13.38 40.27
N GLU A 586 20.48 -14.04 41.06
CA GLU A 586 20.19 -15.48 40.92
C GLU A 586 19.60 -15.83 39.56
N LEU A 587 18.64 -15.04 39.08
CA LEU A 587 18.00 -15.26 37.78
C LEU A 587 18.97 -15.05 36.62
N ASN A 588 19.78 -13.98 36.69
CA ASN A 588 20.76 -13.65 35.66
C ASN A 588 21.90 -14.67 35.62
N GLU A 589 22.41 -15.09 36.79
CA GLU A 589 23.40 -16.17 36.89
C GLU A 589 22.85 -17.49 36.36
N GLY A 590 21.62 -17.86 36.72
CA GLY A 590 20.97 -19.07 36.22
C GLY A 590 20.78 -19.08 34.71
N LEU A 591 20.34 -17.95 34.12
CA LEU A 591 20.24 -17.80 32.67
C LEU A 591 21.60 -17.92 31.98
N ASN A 592 22.63 -17.28 32.51
CA ASN A 592 23.98 -17.34 31.94
C ASN A 592 24.56 -18.75 32.03
N ASP A 593 24.42 -19.43 33.17
CA ASP A 593 24.83 -20.83 33.34
C ASP A 593 24.12 -21.76 32.35
N PHE A 594 22.81 -21.58 32.13
CA PHE A 594 22.08 -22.33 31.12
C PHE A 594 22.66 -22.10 29.72
N LEU A 595 22.85 -20.85 29.31
CA LEU A 595 23.37 -20.51 27.99
C LEU A 595 24.80 -21.03 27.77
N GLU A 596 25.68 -20.91 28.77
CA GLU A 596 27.05 -21.41 28.72
C GLU A 596 27.12 -22.95 28.68
N LYS A 597 26.24 -23.64 29.42
CA LYS A 597 26.14 -25.10 29.36
C LYS A 597 25.58 -25.58 28.02
N VAL A 598 24.62 -24.88 27.43
CA VAL A 598 24.09 -25.23 26.10
C VAL A 598 25.12 -24.95 25.00
N PHE A 599 25.90 -23.87 25.13
CA PHE A 599 26.95 -23.47 24.18
C PHE A 599 28.31 -23.27 24.89
N PRO A 600 29.05 -24.36 25.16
CA PRO A 600 30.35 -24.28 25.86
C PRO A 600 31.43 -23.54 25.07
N VAL A 601 31.29 -23.47 23.74
CA VAL A 601 32.19 -22.71 22.87
C VAL A 601 31.69 -21.26 22.82
N LYS A 602 32.47 -20.35 23.43
CA LYS A 602 32.12 -18.93 23.55
C LYS A 602 31.73 -18.27 22.22
N ASP A 603 32.48 -18.54 21.15
CA ASP A 603 32.21 -17.95 19.83
C ASP A 603 30.87 -18.44 19.24
N VAL A 604 30.46 -19.68 19.54
CA VAL A 604 29.17 -20.23 19.14
C VAL A 604 28.02 -19.65 19.98
N LEU A 605 28.22 -19.47 21.28
CA LEU A 605 27.26 -18.79 22.16
C LEU A 605 27.00 -17.35 21.66
N GLU A 606 28.08 -16.63 21.42
CA GLU A 606 28.08 -15.23 20.98
C GLU A 606 27.38 -15.06 19.62
N TYR A 607 27.74 -15.91 18.66
CA TYR A 607 27.02 -16.01 17.38
C TYR A 607 25.53 -16.34 17.55
N THR A 608 25.20 -17.29 18.43
CA THR A 608 23.80 -17.68 18.66
C THR A 608 23.01 -16.53 19.26
N LEU A 609 23.57 -15.78 20.21
CA LEU A 609 22.91 -14.60 20.78
C LEU A 609 22.69 -13.52 19.70
N ARG A 610 23.65 -13.27 18.80
CA ARG A 610 23.41 -12.36 17.65
C ARG A 610 22.30 -12.89 16.74
N PHE A 611 22.30 -14.17 16.40
CA PHE A 611 21.22 -14.80 15.63
C PHE A 611 19.86 -14.63 16.31
N LEU A 612 19.75 -14.93 17.60
CA LEU A 612 18.49 -14.82 18.35
C LEU A 612 18.04 -13.37 18.50
N SER A 613 18.97 -12.42 18.70
CA SER A 613 18.63 -10.99 18.72
C SER A 613 18.11 -10.52 17.35
N SER A 614 18.64 -11.06 16.25
CA SER A 614 18.12 -10.76 14.91
C SER A 614 16.64 -11.13 14.78
N CYS A 615 16.15 -12.12 15.54
CA CYS A 615 14.76 -12.55 15.57
C CYS A 615 13.84 -11.56 16.31
N LEU A 616 14.34 -10.43 16.80
CA LEU A 616 13.48 -9.31 17.22
C LEU A 616 12.97 -8.52 16.00
N SER A 617 13.76 -8.48 14.93
CA SER A 617 13.46 -7.76 13.69
C SER A 617 12.82 -8.65 12.63
N GLY A 618 11.85 -8.07 11.90
CA GLY A 618 11.22 -8.68 10.73
C GLY A 618 12.06 -8.68 9.46
N GLU A 619 13.26 -8.11 9.49
CA GLU A 619 14.14 -8.02 8.32
C GLU A 619 14.86 -9.35 8.06
N ILE A 620 14.99 -9.74 6.80
CA ILE A 620 15.70 -10.97 6.41
C ILE A 620 16.96 -10.53 5.67
N ARG A 621 17.96 -10.04 6.42
CA ARG A 621 19.20 -9.49 5.86
C ARG A 621 20.10 -10.60 5.31
N GLU A 622 20.16 -11.74 6.00
CA GLU A 622 21.12 -12.80 5.72
C GLU A 622 20.59 -13.88 4.75
N GLU A 623 19.28 -13.95 4.53
CA GLU A 623 18.60 -14.98 3.72
C GLU A 623 19.02 -16.43 4.09
N LYS A 624 19.11 -16.74 5.39
CA LYS A 624 19.60 -18.02 5.91
C LYS A 624 18.49 -18.96 6.40
N PHE A 625 18.79 -20.26 6.32
CA PHE A 625 18.10 -21.38 6.91
C PHE A 625 19.06 -22.07 7.88
N TYR A 626 18.62 -22.25 9.11
CA TYR A 626 19.48 -22.72 10.19
C TYR A 626 19.14 -24.16 10.53
N PHE A 627 20.13 -25.04 10.56
CA PHE A 627 19.99 -26.39 11.09
C PHE A 627 20.58 -26.43 12.50
N TRP A 628 19.80 -26.89 13.48
CA TRP A 628 20.28 -27.14 14.83
C TRP A 628 20.38 -28.66 15.04
N THR A 629 21.62 -29.15 15.15
CA THR A 629 21.93 -30.58 15.22
C THR A 629 22.56 -31.01 16.55
N GLY A 630 22.67 -32.32 16.78
CA GLY A 630 23.41 -32.95 17.88
C GLY A 630 22.63 -34.08 18.56
N SER A 631 23.30 -34.84 19.43
CA SER A 631 22.70 -36.00 20.12
C SER A 631 21.61 -35.55 21.09
N GLY A 632 20.40 -36.09 20.97
CA GLY A 632 19.23 -35.72 21.77
C GLY A 632 19.49 -35.52 23.27
N GLY A 633 18.75 -34.59 23.89
CA GLY A 633 19.03 -34.13 25.24
C GLY A 633 20.16 -33.10 25.31
N ASN A 634 20.30 -32.23 24.31
CA ASN A 634 21.38 -31.25 24.20
C ASN A 634 20.94 -29.78 24.33
N GLY A 635 19.69 -29.54 24.75
CA GLY A 635 19.18 -28.19 25.02
C GLY A 635 18.49 -27.48 23.84
N LYS A 636 18.48 -28.05 22.62
CA LYS A 636 17.80 -27.45 21.44
C LYS A 636 16.36 -27.05 21.73
N SER A 637 15.53 -28.01 22.14
CA SER A 637 14.10 -27.76 22.43
C SER A 637 13.90 -26.83 23.63
N LYS A 638 14.83 -26.82 24.60
CA LYS A 638 14.76 -25.93 25.77
C LYS A 638 15.13 -24.49 25.43
N LEU A 639 16.05 -24.29 24.49
CA LEU A 639 16.31 -22.96 23.95
C LEU A 639 15.13 -22.42 23.14
N VAL A 640 14.47 -23.26 22.33
CA VAL A 640 13.22 -22.89 21.64
C VAL A 640 12.12 -22.55 22.64
N GLU A 641 11.94 -23.35 23.70
CA GLU A 641 10.97 -23.08 24.77
C GLU A 641 11.23 -21.73 25.46
N LEU A 642 12.50 -21.39 25.75
CA LEU A 642 12.87 -20.07 26.27
C LEU A 642 12.52 -18.95 25.29
N LEU A 643 12.77 -19.14 23.99
CA LEU A 643 12.41 -18.19 22.95
C LEU A 643 10.90 -18.03 22.80
N ASP A 644 10.12 -19.11 22.91
CA ASP A 644 8.66 -19.05 22.87
C ASP A 644 8.11 -18.22 24.03
N PHE A 645 8.64 -18.41 25.25
CA PHE A 645 8.29 -17.57 26.40
C PHE A 645 8.72 -16.10 26.25
N THR A 646 9.78 -15.86 25.47
CA THR A 646 10.40 -14.53 25.32
C THR A 646 9.74 -13.73 24.21
N LEU A 647 9.47 -14.35 23.07
CA LEU A 647 8.94 -13.71 21.87
C LEU A 647 7.41 -13.82 21.74
N GLY A 648 6.75 -14.65 22.55
CA GLY A 648 5.29 -14.76 22.58
C GLY A 648 4.70 -15.01 21.19
N ASP A 649 3.80 -14.14 20.75
CA ASP A 649 3.14 -14.23 19.45
C ASP A 649 4.09 -14.22 18.25
N TYR A 650 5.30 -13.68 18.41
CA TYR A 650 6.31 -13.59 17.35
C TYR A 650 7.08 -14.91 17.16
N SER A 651 7.00 -15.87 18.08
CA SER A 651 7.53 -17.22 17.90
C SER A 651 6.44 -18.19 17.46
N LYS A 652 6.68 -18.94 16.39
CA LYS A 652 5.74 -19.94 15.86
C LYS A 652 6.47 -21.23 15.49
N SER A 653 5.73 -22.32 15.45
CA SER A 653 6.21 -23.58 14.88
C SER A 653 5.56 -23.84 13.51
N MET A 654 6.30 -24.55 12.64
CA MET A 654 5.78 -25.09 11.40
C MET A 654 6.12 -26.57 11.25
N ASP A 655 5.22 -27.31 10.62
CA ASP A 655 5.43 -28.72 10.29
C ASP A 655 6.51 -28.91 9.22
N VAL A 656 7.41 -29.88 9.45
CA VAL A 656 8.52 -30.19 8.53
C VAL A 656 8.02 -30.81 7.21
N GLY A 657 6.82 -31.40 7.21
CA GLY A 657 6.14 -31.93 6.03
C GLY A 657 5.99 -30.89 4.91
N PHE A 658 5.94 -29.59 5.27
CA PHE A 658 5.99 -28.52 4.29
C PHE A 658 7.26 -28.58 3.45
N LEU A 659 8.44 -28.85 4.02
CA LEU A 659 9.71 -28.92 3.30
C LEU A 659 9.93 -30.25 2.57
N THR A 660 9.32 -31.33 3.04
CA THR A 660 9.57 -32.71 2.57
C THR A 660 8.52 -33.23 1.59
N THR A 661 7.41 -32.49 1.41
CA THR A 661 6.37 -32.82 0.43
C THR A 661 6.51 -32.01 -0.86
N LYS A 662 6.27 -32.61 -2.04
CA LYS A 662 6.21 -31.88 -3.33
C LYS A 662 5.15 -30.78 -3.28
N ARG A 663 5.30 -29.74 -4.11
CA ARG A 663 4.29 -28.68 -4.24
C ARG A 663 2.92 -29.31 -4.58
N GLY A 664 1.93 -29.06 -3.72
CA GLY A 664 0.53 -29.39 -3.99
C GLY A 664 -0.05 -28.48 -5.08
N SER A 665 -1.32 -28.72 -5.46
CA SER A 665 -2.03 -27.84 -6.40
C SER A 665 -2.05 -26.40 -5.88
N SER A 666 -1.86 -25.41 -6.76
CA SER A 666 -1.87 -23.98 -6.41
C SER A 666 -3.19 -23.48 -5.77
N SER A 667 -4.25 -24.28 -5.83
CA SER A 667 -5.56 -24.01 -5.25
C SER A 667 -5.77 -24.54 -3.83
N ALA A 668 -4.86 -25.36 -3.29
CA ALA A 668 -5.01 -25.97 -1.98
C ALA A 668 -4.89 -24.94 -0.84
N ALA A 669 -5.56 -25.21 0.28
CA ALA A 669 -5.34 -24.44 1.51
C ALA A 669 -3.93 -24.70 2.04
N SER A 670 -3.34 -23.69 2.69
CA SER A 670 -1.98 -23.75 3.25
C SER A 670 -1.98 -23.17 4.67
N PRO A 671 -2.66 -23.84 5.63
CA PRO A 671 -2.76 -23.36 7.01
C PRO A 671 -1.40 -23.18 7.69
N GLU A 672 -0.39 -23.97 7.31
CA GLU A 672 0.96 -23.91 7.84
C GLU A 672 1.62 -22.55 7.55
N LEU A 673 1.43 -22.03 6.33
CA LEU A 673 1.94 -20.71 5.92
C LEU A 673 1.14 -19.56 6.54
N GLU A 674 -0.16 -19.76 6.78
CA GLU A 674 -0.99 -18.75 7.42
C GLU A 674 -0.60 -18.57 8.91
N ASN A 675 -0.26 -19.65 9.60
CA ASN A 675 0.11 -19.65 11.01
C ASN A 675 1.41 -18.87 11.31
N ILE A 676 2.38 -18.91 10.39
CA ILE A 676 3.67 -18.24 10.55
C ILE A 676 3.69 -16.81 10.00
N LYS A 677 2.55 -16.30 9.55
CA LYS A 677 2.44 -14.91 9.06
C LYS A 677 2.78 -13.95 10.20
N ASN A 678 3.65 -12.98 9.92
CA ASN A 678 4.17 -11.99 10.87
C ASN A 678 5.03 -12.55 12.02
N ALA A 679 5.33 -13.86 12.03
CA ALA A 679 6.31 -14.43 12.96
C ALA A 679 7.69 -13.80 12.72
N ARG A 680 8.53 -13.80 13.77
CA ARG A 680 9.94 -13.39 13.73
C ARG A 680 10.90 -14.56 13.90
N PHE A 681 10.47 -15.58 14.62
CA PHE A 681 11.16 -16.85 14.75
C PHE A 681 10.22 -17.99 14.37
N VAL A 682 10.70 -18.92 13.54
CA VAL A 682 9.98 -20.14 13.18
C VAL A 682 10.85 -21.35 13.48
N SER A 683 10.31 -22.28 14.27
CA SER A 683 10.95 -23.57 14.53
C SER A 683 10.24 -24.71 13.79
N MET A 684 11.05 -25.69 13.38
CA MET A 684 10.61 -26.98 12.87
C MET A 684 11.36 -28.07 13.61
N SER A 685 10.72 -29.22 13.79
CA SER A 685 11.31 -30.34 14.52
C SER A 685 11.18 -31.62 13.71
N GLU A 686 12.23 -32.44 13.77
CA GLU A 686 12.19 -33.88 13.47
C GLU A 686 11.75 -34.25 12.04
N PRO A 687 12.59 -33.99 11.01
CA PRO A 687 12.44 -34.70 9.75
C PRO A 687 12.65 -36.21 9.97
N GLU A 688 11.93 -37.05 9.25
CA GLU A 688 12.23 -38.49 9.23
C GLU A 688 13.62 -38.72 8.63
N LYS A 689 14.33 -39.77 9.04
CA LYS A 689 15.70 -40.05 8.54
C LYS A 689 15.75 -40.20 7.00
N THR A 690 14.65 -40.63 6.39
CA THR A 690 14.49 -40.79 4.93
C THR A 690 13.98 -39.54 4.21
N ASP A 691 13.66 -38.47 4.94
CA ASP A 691 13.12 -37.26 4.34
C ASP A 691 14.17 -36.52 3.52
N THR A 692 13.71 -36.00 2.38
CA THR A 692 14.50 -35.14 1.49
C THR A 692 13.88 -33.75 1.47
N ILE A 693 14.68 -32.71 1.73
CA ILE A 693 14.23 -31.32 1.70
C ILE A 693 14.21 -30.80 0.27
N TYR A 694 13.08 -30.24 -0.17
CA TYR A 694 12.98 -29.58 -1.47
C TYR A 694 13.63 -28.19 -1.46
N ILE A 695 14.76 -28.04 -2.15
CA ILE A 695 15.53 -26.78 -2.27
C ILE A 695 14.66 -25.59 -2.70
N GLY A 696 13.70 -25.81 -3.61
CA GLY A 696 12.80 -24.75 -4.07
C GLY A 696 11.92 -24.15 -2.97
N LYS A 697 11.52 -24.95 -1.97
CA LYS A 697 10.76 -24.47 -0.81
C LYS A 697 11.67 -23.80 0.21
N LEU A 698 12.86 -24.34 0.46
CA LEU A 698 13.86 -23.69 1.31
C LEU A 698 14.20 -22.28 0.80
N LYS A 699 14.41 -22.13 -0.51
CA LYS A 699 14.65 -20.82 -1.14
C LYS A 699 13.48 -19.85 -0.98
N GLN A 700 12.26 -20.36 -1.03
CA GLN A 700 11.06 -19.56 -0.86
C GLN A 700 10.90 -19.06 0.58
N MET A 701 11.28 -19.89 1.57
CA MET A 701 11.21 -19.53 2.99
C MET A 701 12.34 -18.60 3.44
N THR A 702 13.53 -18.75 2.85
CA THR A 702 14.70 -17.92 3.15
C THR A 702 14.77 -16.64 2.32
N GLY A 703 14.06 -16.58 1.19
CA GLY A 703 14.08 -15.43 0.31
C GLY A 703 13.14 -14.31 0.79
N GLY A 704 13.40 -13.08 0.34
CA GLY A 704 12.51 -11.93 0.57
C GLY A 704 11.29 -11.86 -0.36
N ASP A 705 11.06 -12.90 -1.18
CA ASP A 705 9.95 -12.95 -2.13
C ASP A 705 8.61 -13.18 -1.44
N LYS A 706 7.52 -12.75 -2.09
CA LYS A 706 6.17 -12.95 -1.56
C LYS A 706 5.80 -14.44 -1.56
N MET A 707 5.39 -14.94 -0.40
CA MET A 707 4.73 -16.22 -0.24
C MET A 707 3.22 -16.04 -0.41
N THR A 708 2.56 -17.04 -1.00
CA THR A 708 1.10 -17.07 -1.13
C THR A 708 0.54 -18.03 -0.10
N SER A 709 -0.42 -17.58 0.70
CA SER A 709 -1.16 -18.41 1.65
C SER A 709 -2.66 -18.38 1.38
N ARG A 710 -3.34 -19.47 1.71
CA ARG A 710 -4.80 -19.54 1.73
C ARG A 710 -5.26 -20.27 2.99
N GLY A 711 -5.79 -19.52 3.95
CA GLY A 711 -6.45 -20.09 5.13
C GLY A 711 -7.72 -20.85 4.77
N LEU A 712 -8.15 -21.76 5.64
CA LEU A 712 -9.45 -22.43 5.54
C LEU A 712 -10.57 -21.38 5.49
N PHE A 713 -11.42 -21.45 4.46
CA PHE A 713 -12.52 -20.51 4.20
C PHE A 713 -12.12 -19.03 4.02
N LYS A 714 -10.82 -18.73 3.86
CA LYS A 714 -10.31 -17.38 3.59
C LYS A 714 -9.95 -17.18 2.12
N GLU A 715 -9.94 -15.92 1.70
CA GLU A 715 -9.38 -15.54 0.39
C GLU A 715 -7.86 -15.76 0.38
N THR A 716 -7.29 -15.97 -0.81
CA THR A 716 -5.83 -16.13 -0.96
C THR A 716 -5.14 -14.80 -0.68
N THR A 717 -4.14 -14.81 0.20
CA THR A 717 -3.32 -13.63 0.53
C THR A 717 -1.86 -13.85 0.16
N GLN A 718 -1.12 -12.76 0.03
CA GLN A 718 0.33 -12.80 -0.15
C GLN A 718 0.99 -12.03 0.97
N PHE A 719 2.08 -12.57 1.51
CA PHE A 719 2.89 -11.90 2.51
C PHE A 719 4.37 -12.11 2.21
N LYS A 720 5.22 -11.17 2.63
CA LYS A 720 6.67 -11.39 2.63
C LYS A 720 7.06 -12.06 3.94
N PRO A 721 7.94 -13.07 3.93
CA PRO A 721 8.48 -13.63 5.16
C PRO A 721 9.09 -12.52 6.04
N GLN A 722 8.85 -12.62 7.34
CA GLN A 722 9.41 -11.72 8.36
C GLN A 722 10.13 -12.50 9.47
N PHE A 723 10.41 -13.78 9.24
CA PHE A 723 10.97 -14.69 10.23
C PHE A 723 12.35 -15.20 9.83
N LYS A 724 13.12 -15.61 10.84
CA LYS A 724 14.25 -16.53 10.69
C LYS A 724 13.77 -17.93 11.07
N ILE A 725 14.28 -18.93 10.37
CA ILE A 725 13.79 -20.31 10.48
C ILE A 725 14.88 -21.28 10.91
N VAL A 726 14.55 -22.11 11.90
CA VAL A 726 15.40 -23.19 12.41
C VAL A 726 14.72 -24.54 12.18
N LEU A 727 15.47 -25.50 11.64
CA LEU A 727 15.13 -26.92 11.67
C LEU A 727 15.98 -27.63 12.72
N MET A 728 15.32 -28.16 13.74
CA MET A 728 15.95 -29.02 14.73
C MET A 728 15.95 -30.48 14.24
N CYS A 729 17.12 -31.09 14.23
CA CYS A 729 17.29 -32.49 13.84
C CYS A 729 18.39 -33.16 14.67
N ASN A 730 18.42 -34.49 14.69
CA ASN A 730 19.54 -35.24 15.27
C ASN A 730 20.51 -35.66 14.15
N ASP A 731 19.95 -36.18 13.06
CA ASP A 731 20.65 -36.43 11.80
C ASP A 731 20.27 -35.34 10.79
N LEU A 732 21.25 -34.84 10.05
CA LEU A 732 20.99 -33.83 9.02
C LEU A 732 20.32 -34.49 7.80
N PRO A 733 19.16 -33.98 7.34
CA PRO A 733 18.44 -34.57 6.20
C PRO A 733 19.16 -34.33 4.88
N GLN A 734 18.86 -35.12 3.85
CA GLN A 734 19.43 -34.92 2.52
C GLN A 734 18.72 -33.77 1.76
N LEU A 735 19.46 -33.01 0.96
CA LEU A 735 18.91 -31.93 0.12
C LEU A 735 18.64 -32.44 -1.29
N GLY A 736 17.44 -32.17 -1.81
CA GLY A 736 17.05 -32.58 -3.16
C GLY A 736 17.61 -31.65 -4.24
N GLY A 737 18.58 -32.14 -5.03
CA GLY A 737 19.14 -31.50 -6.23
C GLY A 737 20.46 -30.74 -5.98
N ASN A 738 21.25 -30.50 -7.03
CA ASN A 738 22.58 -29.88 -6.91
C ASN A 738 22.58 -28.43 -7.41
N ASP A 739 22.27 -27.49 -6.51
CA ASP A 739 22.40 -26.05 -6.77
C ASP A 739 23.40 -25.45 -5.79
N GLY A 740 24.62 -25.18 -6.27
CA GLY A 740 25.69 -24.57 -5.45
C GLY A 740 25.28 -23.25 -4.79
N GLY A 741 24.25 -22.57 -5.30
CA GLY A 741 23.70 -21.36 -4.70
C GLY A 741 22.88 -21.57 -3.42
N ILE A 742 22.61 -22.82 -3.00
CA ILE A 742 21.89 -23.11 -1.76
C ILE A 742 22.78 -23.02 -0.52
N TRP A 743 24.05 -23.38 -0.62
CA TRP A 743 24.96 -23.47 0.52
C TRP A 743 25.23 -22.13 1.19
N ARG A 744 25.15 -21.02 0.42
CA ARG A 744 25.21 -19.67 1.00
C ARG A 744 24.03 -19.35 1.93
N ARG A 745 22.92 -20.10 1.83
CA ARG A 745 21.71 -19.95 2.64
C ARG A 745 21.64 -20.92 3.81
N ILE A 746 22.62 -21.78 4.01
CA ILE A 746 22.58 -22.81 5.06
C ILE A 746 23.64 -22.51 6.11
N GLU A 747 23.25 -22.60 7.37
CA GLU A 747 24.18 -22.59 8.51
C GLU A 747 23.82 -23.72 9.47
N VAL A 748 24.79 -24.56 9.80
CA VAL A 748 24.64 -25.72 10.68
C VAL A 748 25.27 -25.42 12.03
N VAL A 749 24.44 -25.42 13.08
CA VAL A 749 24.85 -25.19 14.46
C VAL A 749 24.74 -26.49 15.23
N LYS A 750 25.86 -26.98 15.74
CA LYS A 750 25.92 -28.24 16.49
C LYS A 750 25.91 -27.98 17.99
N PHE A 751 24.90 -28.52 18.65
CA PHE A 751 24.75 -28.50 20.10
C PHE A 751 25.53 -29.69 20.67
N ILE A 752 26.75 -29.40 21.14
CA ILE A 752 27.75 -30.40 21.57
C ILE A 752 27.51 -30.92 22.99
N SER A 753 26.72 -30.21 23.80
CA SER A 753 26.44 -30.58 25.19
C SER A 753 25.46 -31.74 25.30
N LYS A 754 25.47 -32.44 26.43
CA LYS A 754 24.52 -33.52 26.73
C LYS A 754 24.03 -33.42 28.16
N PHE A 755 22.71 -33.42 28.34
CA PHE A 755 22.03 -33.39 29.63
C PHE A 755 21.42 -34.78 29.90
N THR A 756 21.72 -35.35 31.07
CA THR A 756 21.31 -36.71 31.42
C THR A 756 20.99 -36.88 32.90
N ASN A 757 20.06 -37.78 33.23
CA ASN A 757 19.74 -38.14 34.63
C ASN A 757 20.70 -39.19 35.19
N ASN A 758 21.62 -39.73 34.37
CA ASN A 758 22.59 -40.72 34.82
C ASN A 758 23.83 -40.02 35.41
N GLU A 759 23.94 -40.00 36.73
CA GLU A 759 25.08 -39.40 37.44
C GLU A 759 26.45 -39.89 36.95
N LYS A 760 26.56 -41.15 36.53
CA LYS A 760 27.82 -41.73 36.02
C LYS A 760 28.24 -41.19 34.66
N SER A 761 27.33 -40.53 33.95
CA SER A 761 27.57 -39.91 32.64
C SER A 761 27.81 -38.41 32.75
N ILE A 762 27.89 -37.84 33.96
CA ILE A 762 28.24 -36.43 34.14
C ILE A 762 29.77 -36.28 34.01
N ASP A 763 30.19 -35.46 33.06
CA ASP A 763 31.59 -35.12 32.82
C ASP A 763 31.64 -33.72 32.19
N PRO A 764 31.84 -32.66 33.00
CA PRO A 764 31.92 -31.29 32.50
C PRO A 764 33.04 -31.07 31.48
N ALA A 765 34.13 -31.84 31.53
CA ALA A 765 35.22 -31.74 30.54
C ALA A 765 34.79 -32.25 29.16
N ARG A 766 33.70 -33.02 29.09
CA ARG A 766 33.06 -33.50 27.87
C ARG A 766 31.72 -32.82 27.58
N ASN A 767 31.43 -31.71 28.27
CA ASN A 767 30.15 -30.98 28.17
C ASN A 767 28.93 -31.86 28.53
N GLN A 768 29.08 -32.78 29.47
CA GLN A 768 28.02 -33.67 29.94
C GLN A 768 27.56 -33.23 31.34
N TYR A 769 26.30 -32.81 31.44
CA TYR A 769 25.74 -32.21 32.64
C TYR A 769 24.52 -32.99 33.14
N TYR A 770 24.17 -32.81 34.41
CA TYR A 770 22.94 -33.34 34.94
C TYR A 770 21.74 -32.61 34.35
N ALA A 771 20.67 -33.32 34.01
CA ALA A 771 19.45 -32.68 33.54
C ALA A 771 18.64 -32.10 34.72
N ASP A 772 18.13 -30.89 34.53
CA ASP A 772 17.31 -30.19 35.53
C ASP A 772 15.82 -30.42 35.24
N GLU A 773 15.15 -31.16 36.13
CA GLU A 773 13.71 -31.47 36.01
C GLU A 773 12.81 -30.23 36.18
N GLN A 774 13.31 -29.17 36.82
CA GLN A 774 12.61 -27.91 37.01
C GLN A 774 12.96 -26.86 35.95
N LEU A 775 13.76 -27.22 34.93
CA LEU A 775 14.28 -26.27 33.96
C LEU A 775 13.17 -25.45 33.29
N SER A 776 12.06 -26.06 32.87
CA SER A 776 10.95 -25.33 32.24
C SER A 776 10.39 -24.20 33.12
N MET A 777 10.28 -24.42 34.43
CA MET A 777 9.84 -23.36 35.36
C MET A 777 10.86 -22.23 35.44
N LYS A 778 12.16 -22.56 35.41
CA LYS A 778 13.24 -21.57 35.40
C LYS A 778 13.30 -20.78 34.10
N LEU A 779 13.12 -21.44 32.95
CA LEU A 779 13.06 -20.78 31.63
C LEU A 779 11.96 -19.71 31.61
N GLU A 780 10.79 -20.02 32.17
CA GLU A 780 9.70 -19.05 32.27
C GLU A 780 10.04 -17.86 33.16
N GLN A 781 10.82 -18.06 34.24
CA GLN A 781 11.29 -16.96 35.09
C GLN A 781 12.37 -16.11 34.41
N TRP A 782 13.18 -16.70 33.53
CA TRP A 782 14.28 -16.02 32.85
C TRP A 782 13.84 -15.23 31.61
N LYS A 783 12.63 -15.44 31.08
CA LYS A 783 12.15 -14.85 29.82
C LYS A 783 12.32 -13.32 29.72
N LEU A 784 12.11 -12.60 30.82
CA LEU A 784 12.28 -11.14 30.85
C LEU A 784 13.77 -10.74 30.72
N LEU A 785 14.65 -11.36 31.51
CA LEU A 785 16.09 -11.08 31.43
C LEU A 785 16.66 -11.51 30.09
N PHE A 786 16.17 -12.62 29.53
CA PHE A 786 16.56 -13.05 28.20
C PHE A 786 16.12 -12.06 27.12
N MET A 787 14.89 -11.53 27.17
CA MET A 787 14.46 -10.45 26.28
C MET A 787 15.37 -9.24 26.37
N ILE A 788 15.69 -8.76 27.57
CA ILE A 788 16.57 -7.59 27.77
C ILE A 788 17.96 -7.87 27.17
N LYS A 789 18.50 -9.07 27.39
CA LYS A 789 19.77 -9.50 26.80
C LYS A 789 19.72 -9.52 25.26
N LEU A 790 18.61 -9.96 24.67
CA LEU A 790 18.43 -9.94 23.21
C LEU A 790 18.30 -8.51 22.67
N LEU A 791 17.59 -7.61 23.36
CA LEU A 791 17.47 -6.20 22.97
C LEU A 791 18.83 -5.49 23.00
N GLU A 792 19.63 -5.69 24.05
CA GLU A 792 21.00 -5.20 24.12
C GLU A 792 21.84 -5.76 22.97
N LYS A 793 21.75 -7.07 22.74
CA LYS A 793 22.55 -7.74 21.70
C LYS A 793 22.17 -7.31 20.28
N TYR A 794 20.93 -6.85 20.08
CA TYR A 794 20.48 -6.35 18.80
C TYR A 794 21.31 -5.18 18.30
N GLU A 795 21.81 -4.29 19.18
CA GLU A 795 22.65 -3.16 18.77
C GLU A 795 23.99 -3.60 18.17
N GLU A 796 24.54 -4.72 18.62
CA GLU A 796 25.73 -5.33 18.03
C GLU A 796 25.39 -6.00 16.70
N TYR A 797 24.28 -6.75 16.66
CA TYR A 797 23.78 -7.39 15.45
C TYR A 797 23.49 -6.37 14.33
N ASP A 798 22.87 -5.23 14.64
CA ASP A 798 22.50 -4.24 13.65
C ASP A 798 23.72 -3.67 12.92
N LYS A 799 24.87 -3.59 13.61
CA LYS A 799 26.15 -3.11 13.07
C LYS A 799 26.93 -4.19 12.32
N THR A 800 26.85 -5.44 12.75
CA THR A 800 27.79 -6.49 12.34
C THR A 800 27.16 -7.65 11.57
N GLY A 801 25.85 -7.87 11.69
CA GLY A 801 25.16 -9.07 11.23
C GLY A 801 25.41 -10.28 12.13
N THR A 802 25.05 -11.48 11.67
CA THR A 802 25.19 -12.70 12.49
C THR A 802 26.65 -13.17 12.64
N LEU A 803 27.47 -13.05 11.58
CA LEU A 803 28.90 -13.45 11.53
C LEU A 803 29.17 -14.87 12.08
N PRO A 804 28.96 -15.94 11.28
CA PRO A 804 29.16 -17.31 11.74
C PRO A 804 30.65 -17.61 12.08
N PRO A 805 30.91 -18.28 13.22
CA PRO A 805 32.25 -18.62 13.67
C PRO A 805 32.81 -19.82 12.90
N LYS A 806 34.06 -20.20 13.20
CA LYS A 806 34.77 -21.27 12.49
C LYS A 806 34.04 -22.61 12.63
N GLU A 807 33.54 -22.93 13.81
CA GLU A 807 32.86 -24.18 14.15
C GLU A 807 31.58 -24.36 13.31
N VAL A 808 30.77 -23.30 13.20
CA VAL A 808 29.55 -23.31 12.37
C VAL A 808 29.90 -23.44 10.89
N LYS A 809 30.96 -22.77 10.43
CA LYS A 809 31.43 -22.89 9.04
C LYS A 809 31.94 -24.30 8.72
N GLU A 810 32.67 -24.92 9.65
CA GLU A 810 33.19 -26.28 9.50
C GLU A 810 32.07 -27.32 9.49
N GLU A 811 31.10 -27.25 10.40
CA GLU A 811 29.93 -28.14 10.40
C GLU A 811 29.07 -27.95 9.15
N THR A 812 28.89 -26.70 8.69
CA THR A 812 28.19 -26.41 7.43
C THR A 812 28.92 -27.01 6.23
N LYS A 813 30.25 -26.91 6.19
CA LYS A 813 31.09 -27.53 5.15
C LYS A 813 31.04 -29.05 5.21
N GLY A 814 31.02 -29.64 6.41
CA GLY A 814 30.84 -31.07 6.60
C GLY A 814 29.52 -31.55 6.02
N TYR A 815 28.43 -30.83 6.29
CA TYR A 815 27.11 -31.13 5.72
C TYR A 815 27.07 -30.96 4.19
N GLN A 816 27.79 -29.95 3.66
CA GLN A 816 27.94 -29.78 2.22
C GLN A 816 28.63 -30.99 1.57
N ASN A 817 29.73 -31.45 2.16
CA ASN A 817 30.47 -32.61 1.66
C ASN A 817 29.63 -33.89 1.74
N SER A 818 28.89 -34.10 2.82
CA SER A 818 28.03 -35.29 2.96
C SER A 818 26.84 -35.32 1.98
N ASN A 819 26.50 -34.19 1.35
CA ASN A 819 25.49 -34.12 0.29
C ASN A 819 26.10 -34.19 -1.12
N ASP A 820 27.44 -34.16 -1.25
CA ASP A 820 28.11 -34.28 -2.55
C ASP A 820 28.40 -35.73 -2.91
N LEU A 821 27.33 -36.47 -3.19
CA LEU A 821 27.36 -37.92 -3.41
C LEU A 821 28.38 -38.36 -4.48
N ILE A 822 28.53 -37.56 -5.54
CA ILE A 822 29.43 -37.90 -6.66
C ILE A 822 30.90 -37.70 -6.25
N SER A 823 31.20 -36.62 -5.54
CA SER A 823 32.57 -36.40 -5.05
C SER A 823 32.96 -37.48 -4.05
N ASN A 824 32.06 -37.87 -3.14
CA ASN A 824 32.33 -38.96 -2.19
C ASN A 824 32.57 -40.29 -2.90
N TRP A 825 31.73 -40.66 -3.87
CA TRP A 825 31.98 -41.85 -4.70
C TRP A 825 33.32 -41.81 -5.43
N VAL A 826 33.70 -40.66 -5.99
CA VAL A 826 34.99 -40.53 -6.69
C VAL A 826 36.15 -40.69 -5.70
N ASP A 827 36.06 -40.08 -4.52
CA ASP A 827 37.10 -40.16 -3.49
C ASP A 827 37.21 -41.58 -2.88
N ASP A 828 36.08 -42.28 -2.71
CA ASP A 828 36.02 -43.61 -2.07
C ASP A 828 36.37 -44.73 -3.06
N CYS A 829 35.85 -44.66 -4.29
CA CYS A 829 35.87 -45.77 -5.24
C CYS A 829 36.83 -45.58 -6.42
N LEU A 830 37.35 -44.38 -6.66
CA LEU A 830 38.20 -44.11 -7.84
C LEU A 830 39.59 -43.61 -7.44
N THR A 831 40.60 -43.96 -8.24
CA THR A 831 41.94 -43.38 -8.15
C THR A 831 42.35 -42.80 -9.51
N GLU A 832 43.00 -41.63 -9.53
CA GLU A 832 43.57 -41.07 -10.77
C GLU A 832 44.61 -42.02 -11.37
N CYS A 833 44.56 -42.23 -12.68
CA CYS A 833 45.50 -43.09 -13.40
C CYS A 833 45.84 -42.56 -14.80
N ASP A 834 46.96 -43.02 -15.35
CA ASP A 834 47.40 -42.70 -16.70
C ASP A 834 46.51 -43.34 -17.80
N GLY A 835 45.76 -44.38 -17.45
CA GLY A 835 44.81 -45.09 -18.30
C GLY A 835 43.50 -44.32 -18.56
N PHE A 836 42.68 -44.85 -19.47
CA PHE A 836 41.37 -44.28 -19.81
C PHE A 836 40.24 -45.27 -19.58
N THR A 837 39.29 -44.89 -18.74
CA THR A 837 38.07 -45.66 -18.44
C THR A 837 36.85 -45.01 -19.09
N LYS A 838 35.94 -45.82 -19.65
CA LYS A 838 34.75 -45.27 -20.31
C LYS A 838 33.73 -44.78 -19.28
N PHE A 839 32.96 -43.74 -19.63
CA PHE A 839 31.88 -43.25 -18.79
C PHE A 839 30.93 -44.35 -18.29
N ASN A 840 30.55 -45.30 -19.14
CA ASN A 840 29.60 -46.34 -18.74
C ASN A 840 30.18 -47.24 -17.64
N GLU A 841 31.47 -47.58 -17.72
CA GLU A 841 32.13 -48.43 -16.73
C GLU A 841 32.21 -47.73 -15.37
N LEU A 842 32.54 -46.43 -15.36
CA LEU A 842 32.48 -45.62 -14.15
C LEU A 842 31.04 -45.44 -13.64
N TYR A 843 30.07 -45.30 -14.54
CA TYR A 843 28.68 -45.14 -14.14
C TYR A 843 28.09 -46.41 -13.51
N ASP A 844 28.54 -47.59 -13.96
CA ASP A 844 28.15 -48.86 -13.34
C ASP A 844 28.70 -48.92 -11.90
N SER A 845 29.98 -48.56 -11.67
CA SER A 845 30.56 -48.43 -10.32
C SER A 845 29.83 -47.39 -9.43
N TRP A 846 29.34 -46.30 -10.03
CA TRP A 846 28.49 -45.33 -9.31
C TRP A 846 27.14 -45.94 -8.88
N GLU A 847 26.53 -46.78 -9.74
CA GLU A 847 25.29 -47.47 -9.37
C GLU A 847 25.51 -48.48 -8.25
N ASP A 848 26.63 -49.22 -8.29
CA ASP A 848 27.04 -50.15 -7.24
C ASP A 848 27.26 -49.41 -5.90
N TYR A 849 28.05 -48.33 -5.89
CA TYR A 849 28.23 -47.47 -4.72
C TYR A 849 26.91 -46.96 -4.13
N CYS A 850 25.98 -46.55 -5.00
CA CYS A 850 24.66 -46.12 -4.54
C CYS A 850 23.82 -47.23 -3.91
N ASP A 851 23.96 -48.47 -4.40
CA ASP A 851 23.28 -49.62 -3.84
C ASP A 851 23.88 -49.98 -2.47
N ASP A 852 25.21 -49.95 -2.34
CA ASP A 852 25.95 -50.23 -1.10
C ASP A 852 25.68 -49.20 0.00
N GLU A 853 25.70 -47.91 -0.35
CA GLU A 853 25.37 -46.81 0.57
C GLU A 853 23.86 -46.67 0.83
N GLY A 854 23.02 -47.53 0.22
CA GLY A 854 21.57 -47.52 0.41
C GLY A 854 20.88 -46.27 -0.15
N ILE A 855 21.50 -45.59 -1.12
CA ILE A 855 21.00 -44.37 -1.75
C ILE A 855 19.82 -44.73 -2.67
N SER A 856 18.61 -44.30 -2.33
CA SER A 856 17.42 -44.64 -3.12
C SER A 856 17.45 -43.99 -4.52
N SER A 857 16.77 -44.61 -5.49
CA SER A 857 16.67 -44.08 -6.86
C SER A 857 16.09 -42.65 -6.98
N ARG A 858 15.39 -42.16 -5.95
CA ARG A 858 14.87 -40.79 -5.88
C ARG A 858 15.93 -39.76 -5.46
N GLN A 859 16.99 -40.20 -4.78
CA GLN A 859 18.09 -39.39 -4.29
C GLN A 859 19.27 -39.35 -5.28
N ARG A 860 19.37 -40.34 -6.18
CA ARG A 860 20.42 -40.42 -7.19
C ARG A 860 20.29 -39.27 -8.22
N PRO A 861 21.38 -38.52 -8.50
CA PRO A 861 21.46 -37.62 -9.64
C PRO A 861 21.19 -38.36 -10.95
N ASP A 862 20.71 -37.66 -11.97
CA ASP A 862 20.49 -38.31 -13.26
C ASP A 862 21.83 -38.67 -13.95
N LYS A 863 21.80 -39.64 -14.86
CA LYS A 863 23.00 -40.10 -15.59
C LYS A 863 23.74 -38.98 -16.34
N LYS A 864 23.05 -37.91 -16.76
CA LYS A 864 23.69 -36.77 -17.43
C LYS A 864 24.40 -35.86 -16.42
N GLU A 865 23.85 -35.72 -15.23
CA GLU A 865 24.42 -34.95 -14.14
C GLU A 865 25.70 -35.61 -13.61
N VAL A 866 25.70 -36.93 -13.39
CA VAL A 866 26.91 -37.71 -13.03
C VAL A 866 27.99 -37.52 -14.09
N LYS A 867 27.62 -37.62 -15.37
CA LYS A 867 28.55 -37.38 -16.49
C LYS A 867 29.14 -35.96 -16.47
N ALA A 868 28.31 -34.95 -16.26
CA ALA A 868 28.75 -33.55 -16.26
C ALA A 868 29.67 -33.24 -15.08
N GLN A 869 29.40 -33.83 -13.92
CA GLN A 869 30.23 -33.75 -12.71
C GLN A 869 31.61 -34.41 -12.93
N LEU A 870 31.65 -35.65 -13.44
CA LEU A 870 32.90 -36.33 -13.76
C LEU A 870 33.76 -35.55 -14.76
N LEU A 871 33.14 -34.90 -15.76
CA LEU A 871 33.87 -34.05 -16.71
C LEU A 871 34.55 -32.85 -16.02
N LYS A 872 33.87 -32.22 -15.05
CA LYS A 872 34.47 -31.14 -14.26
C LYS A 872 35.57 -31.64 -13.33
N LEU A 873 35.43 -32.84 -12.79
CA LEU A 873 36.47 -33.46 -11.94
C LEU A 873 37.70 -33.81 -12.77
N GLN A 874 37.52 -34.40 -13.96
CA GLN A 874 38.59 -34.66 -14.92
C GLN A 874 39.39 -33.39 -15.28
N GLU A 875 38.70 -32.26 -15.49
CA GLU A 875 39.36 -30.99 -15.78
C GLU A 875 40.30 -30.51 -14.66
N LYS A 876 40.08 -30.95 -13.41
CA LYS A 876 40.89 -30.62 -12.25
C LYS A 876 42.05 -31.60 -11.98
N THR A 877 42.05 -32.76 -12.65
CA THR A 877 43.14 -33.75 -12.55
C THR A 877 44.42 -33.22 -13.18
N GLU A 878 45.56 -33.85 -12.89
CA GLU A 878 46.83 -33.51 -13.54
C GLU A 878 46.83 -33.74 -15.06
N TYR A 879 45.93 -34.60 -15.55
CA TYR A 879 45.75 -34.93 -16.97
C TYR A 879 44.87 -33.91 -17.72
N GLY A 880 44.11 -33.08 -17.00
CA GLY A 880 43.16 -32.11 -17.55
C GLY A 880 42.04 -32.74 -18.38
N LEU A 881 41.29 -31.92 -19.14
CA LEU A 881 40.19 -32.38 -19.99
C LEU A 881 40.39 -31.98 -21.46
N SER A 882 40.51 -32.97 -22.35
CA SER A 882 40.64 -32.75 -23.80
C SER A 882 39.65 -33.61 -24.59
N ILE A 883 38.57 -32.98 -25.08
CA ILE A 883 37.47 -33.63 -25.81
C ILE A 883 37.37 -33.13 -27.27
N GLY A 884 37.18 -34.06 -28.20
CA GLY A 884 36.95 -33.79 -29.62
C GLY A 884 35.47 -33.57 -29.98
N LYS A 885 35.21 -32.82 -31.06
CA LYS A 885 33.87 -32.67 -31.64
C LYS A 885 33.44 -33.92 -32.40
N LEU A 886 34.38 -34.58 -33.07
CA LEU A 886 34.22 -35.81 -33.82
C LEU A 886 35.18 -36.89 -33.30
N LYS A 887 34.84 -38.16 -33.50
CA LYS A 887 35.74 -39.28 -33.17
C LYS A 887 37.07 -39.20 -33.92
N SER A 888 37.08 -38.56 -35.10
CA SER A 888 38.27 -38.33 -35.91
C SER A 888 39.28 -37.35 -35.29
N ASP A 889 38.84 -36.53 -34.33
CA ASP A 889 39.69 -35.50 -33.71
C ASP A 889 40.73 -36.13 -32.76
N ASN A 890 40.58 -37.43 -32.45
CA ASN A 890 41.52 -38.26 -31.70
C ASN A 890 41.98 -37.67 -30.36
N CYS A 891 41.09 -36.93 -29.70
CA CYS A 891 41.36 -36.34 -28.41
C CYS A 891 41.43 -37.42 -27.30
N PRO A 892 42.33 -37.29 -26.31
CA PRO A 892 42.56 -38.30 -25.27
C PRO A 892 41.29 -38.69 -24.48
N ASN A 893 40.47 -37.72 -24.09
CA ASN A 893 39.22 -37.96 -23.34
C ASN A 893 38.01 -38.22 -24.26
N GLY A 894 38.24 -38.58 -25.53
CA GLY A 894 37.19 -38.97 -26.47
C GLY A 894 36.33 -37.80 -26.96
N THR A 895 35.01 -37.98 -26.95
CA THR A 895 34.03 -36.98 -27.44
C THR A 895 32.99 -36.67 -26.37
N SER A 896 32.26 -35.55 -26.49
CA SER A 896 31.18 -35.22 -25.54
C SER A 896 30.10 -36.30 -25.45
N ARG A 897 29.89 -37.08 -26.52
CA ARG A 897 28.95 -38.22 -26.53
C ARG A 897 29.52 -39.45 -25.82
N SER A 898 30.80 -39.73 -26.01
CA SER A 898 31.50 -40.88 -25.44
C SER A 898 32.81 -40.43 -24.80
N PRO A 899 32.77 -39.82 -23.61
CA PRO A 899 33.98 -39.37 -22.94
C PRO A 899 34.69 -40.53 -22.26
N MET A 900 36.00 -40.38 -22.10
CA MET A 900 36.86 -41.26 -21.33
C MET A 900 37.59 -40.46 -20.25
N PHE A 901 37.89 -41.12 -19.13
CA PHE A 901 38.38 -40.48 -17.92
C PHE A 901 39.64 -41.16 -17.40
N ASN A 902 40.51 -40.38 -16.79
CA ASN A 902 41.76 -40.81 -16.15
C ASN A 902 41.52 -41.31 -14.72
N PHE A 903 40.51 -42.16 -14.54
CA PHE A 903 40.14 -42.76 -13.26
C PHE A 903 40.14 -44.28 -13.39
N LYS A 904 40.75 -44.97 -12.43
CA LYS A 904 40.63 -46.43 -12.24
C LYS A 904 39.64 -46.69 -11.11
N ILE A 905 38.79 -47.70 -11.27
CA ILE A 905 37.95 -48.21 -10.17
C ILE A 905 38.88 -48.98 -9.20
N ASN A 906 38.76 -48.69 -7.91
CA ASN A 906 39.49 -49.36 -6.85
C ASN A 906 39.02 -50.83 -6.78
N ASP A 907 39.96 -51.76 -6.67
CA ASP A 907 39.62 -53.18 -6.53
C ASP A 907 39.16 -53.41 -5.07
N GLU A 908 38.00 -54.06 -4.86
CA GLU A 908 37.53 -54.45 -3.52
C GLU A 908 38.49 -55.46 -2.89
N ASP A 909 39.03 -55.13 -1.71
CA ASP A 909 39.78 -56.07 -0.84
C ASP A 909 38.85 -56.91 0.05
#